data_AF-A0A9R1LUT9-F1
#
_entry.id   AF-A0A9R1LUT9-F1
#
_cell.length_a   1.000
_cell.length_b   1.000
_cell.length_c   1.000
_cell.angle_alpha   90.00
_cell.angle_beta   90.00
_cell.angle_gamma   90.00
#
_symmetry.space_group_name_H-M   'P 1'
#
loop_
_entity.id
_entity.type
_entity.pdbx_description
1 polymer ?
#
loop_
_entity_poly.entity_id
_entity_poly.type
_entity_poly.pdbx_seq_one_letter_code
_entity_poly.pdbx_strand_id
1 'polypeptide(L)'
;MAVVLLFLSLSILLVSAAATGQLCGSRGNYTANSTYQSNLAAVAATLPNKASSSSQLFATATAGQASDVVYALALCRGDTVNAAACRDCVATSFREAQRACPFQQGATVYYDDGEQQQQQQTCVLGFSSDDLLVPSMTENDTLFQSFQNDSFFGDPGTVTPDVHDLLTRTAQDVAAAERRYATAVMDSVSTVTRTLYSLAQCTPDLPTGDCLACLQRIIAMVNTTTAVRLGGQILVLRCNIRFDVNLFYQGQPMRRVTPSSIAPVPTTTTITTGKRKGIKPWVIAISVAAPVALIAFCFIVCYPRLGRRHRKGQVRLREKRHTHESQRGDEHVWEMEAEFSEFSIFDFHQILEATSNFSEENKLGKGGFGPVYKGHFPDGTEIAVKRLDSHSGQGLMEFKNEVELIAKLQHMNLVRLLGCCSQAEEKILVYEYLPNKSLDFFIFDNNRKALIDLNKRLEIIEGIAEGLLYLHMHSRLCVIHRDLKPSNILLDNEMNPKISDFGLAKIFSSNAEGIITRRVAGTYGYMAPEYASQGIFSIKSDVFSFGVLTLEILSGKRNSGSHQCGDFIYLLGYAWKLWKEGRWIELVETSLLPNCHLTVTMRCVNIALLCVQENAVDRPTMLDVVAMLSSMTMNLHEPKHPAYFNLMVGNEESSTTTLPCSVNDVTISATTPR
;
A
#
# COMPACT_ATOMS: atom_id res chain seq x y z
N MET A 1 45.94 -2.13 -1.07
CA MET A 1 45.42 -1.20 -2.11
C MET A 1 43.91 -1.36 -2.17
N ALA A 2 43.27 -1.03 -1.06
CA ALA A 2 41.84 -1.00 -0.82
C ALA A 2 41.56 0.40 -0.26
N VAL A 3 40.32 0.91 -0.34
CA VAL A 3 39.81 2.19 0.22
C VAL A 3 39.52 3.33 -0.78
N VAL A 4 39.58 3.17 -2.12
CA VAL A 4 39.28 4.30 -3.05
C VAL A 4 38.06 4.12 -3.97
N LEU A 5 37.26 3.06 -3.84
CA LEU A 5 36.07 2.84 -4.69
C LEU A 5 34.73 2.81 -3.93
N LEU A 6 34.69 3.38 -2.73
CA LEU A 6 33.47 3.68 -1.99
C LEU A 6 33.41 5.21 -1.86
N PHE A 7 32.68 5.91 -2.75
CA PHE A 7 32.10 7.27 -2.54
C PHE A 7 31.59 7.93 -3.84
N LEU A 8 31.13 7.16 -4.85
CA LEU A 8 30.49 7.72 -6.05
C LEU A 8 29.25 6.92 -6.44
N SER A 9 28.28 6.82 -5.54
CA SER A 9 26.92 6.36 -5.85
C SER A 9 25.90 6.98 -4.90
N LEU A 10 25.78 8.31 -4.97
CA LEU A 10 24.61 9.02 -4.47
C LEU A 10 24.03 9.85 -5.62
N SER A 11 23.57 9.17 -6.67
CA SER A 11 22.73 9.75 -7.70
C SER A 11 21.32 9.85 -7.12
N ILE A 12 20.94 11.08 -6.77
CA ILE A 12 19.60 11.51 -6.39
C ILE A 12 18.60 10.95 -7.40
N LEU A 13 17.80 9.97 -6.97
CA LEU A 13 16.60 9.53 -7.67
C LEU A 13 15.58 10.68 -7.56
N LEU A 14 15.41 11.47 -8.62
CA LEU A 14 14.21 12.30 -8.77
C LEU A 14 13.07 11.37 -9.16
N VAL A 15 12.30 10.94 -8.17
CA VAL A 15 10.99 10.30 -8.35
C VAL A 15 10.04 11.36 -8.91
N SER A 16 9.35 11.05 -10.00
CA SER A 16 8.32 11.93 -10.55
C SER A 16 7.06 11.87 -9.68
N ALA A 17 6.76 12.96 -9.01
CA ALA A 17 5.50 13.15 -8.32
C ALA A 17 4.34 13.34 -9.32
N ALA A 18 3.14 12.88 -8.93
CA ALA A 18 1.92 12.91 -9.74
C ALA A 18 0.83 13.72 -9.02
N ALA A 19 0.00 14.44 -9.79
CA ALA A 19 -1.09 15.25 -9.22
C ALA A 19 -2.18 14.36 -8.57
N THR A 20 -2.77 14.83 -7.47
CA THR A 20 -3.84 14.14 -6.72
C THR A 20 -5.18 14.20 -7.43
N GLY A 21 -5.44 15.29 -8.16
CA GLY A 21 -6.67 15.49 -8.91
C GLY A 21 -6.48 16.57 -9.98
N GLN A 22 -7.07 16.36 -11.15
CA GLN A 22 -7.01 17.26 -12.30
C GLN A 22 -8.40 17.39 -12.90
N LEU A 23 -8.88 18.63 -13.10
CA LEU A 23 -10.18 18.93 -13.69
C LEU A 23 -9.96 19.86 -14.88
N CYS A 24 -10.36 19.41 -16.07
CA CYS A 24 -10.33 20.23 -17.27
C CYS A 24 -11.61 21.08 -17.34
N GLY A 25 -11.47 22.38 -17.63
CA GLY A 25 -12.61 23.27 -17.80
C GLY A 25 -13.44 22.88 -19.04
N SER A 26 -14.73 23.21 -19.02
CA SER A 26 -15.67 22.91 -20.10
C SER A 26 -15.86 24.06 -21.11
N ARG A 27 -15.15 25.18 -20.91
CA ARG A 27 -15.55 26.48 -21.47
C ARG A 27 -14.85 26.90 -22.77
N GLY A 28 -14.00 26.05 -23.32
CA GLY A 28 -13.44 26.26 -24.65
C GLY A 28 -12.04 25.70 -24.83
N ASN A 29 -11.63 25.62 -26.10
CA ASN A 29 -10.29 25.21 -26.49
C ASN A 29 -9.58 26.37 -27.18
N TYR A 30 -8.28 26.53 -26.89
CA TYR A 30 -7.42 27.43 -27.64
C TYR A 30 -6.62 26.65 -28.68
N THR A 31 -6.24 27.30 -29.79
CA THR A 31 -5.43 26.66 -30.82
C THR A 31 -3.93 26.75 -30.50
N ALA A 32 -3.14 25.83 -31.04
CA ALA A 32 -1.69 25.90 -30.96
C ALA A 32 -1.17 27.21 -31.56
N ASN A 33 -0.20 27.82 -30.89
CA ASN A 33 0.40 29.12 -31.20
C ASN A 33 -0.58 30.30 -31.15
N SER A 34 -1.69 30.18 -30.42
CA SER A 34 -2.62 31.29 -30.18
C SER A 34 -2.07 32.33 -29.20
N THR A 35 -2.68 33.51 -29.22
CA THR A 35 -2.43 34.57 -28.23
C THR A 35 -2.75 34.07 -26.81
N TYR A 36 -3.85 33.33 -26.62
CA TYR A 36 -4.17 32.68 -25.36
C TYR A 36 -3.05 31.76 -24.85
N GLN A 37 -2.47 30.90 -25.71
CA GLN A 37 -1.35 30.03 -25.30
C GLN A 37 -0.13 30.83 -24.83
N SER A 38 0.17 31.93 -25.52
CA SER A 38 1.27 32.83 -25.15
C SER A 38 1.00 33.53 -23.80
N ASN A 39 -0.24 33.96 -23.56
CA ASN A 39 -0.67 34.56 -22.30
C ASN A 39 -0.59 33.54 -21.14
N LEU A 40 -1.01 32.29 -21.38
CA LEU A 40 -0.91 31.20 -20.40
C LEU A 40 0.55 30.91 -20.05
N ALA A 41 1.46 30.90 -21.04
CA ALA A 41 2.88 30.74 -20.80
C ALA A 41 3.48 31.90 -19.98
N ALA A 42 3.05 33.14 -20.24
CA ALA A 42 3.47 34.31 -19.46
C ALA A 42 3.01 34.23 -17.99
N VAL A 43 1.78 33.76 -17.75
CA VAL A 43 1.27 33.49 -16.40
C VAL A 43 2.07 32.37 -15.72
N ALA A 44 2.29 31.24 -16.41
CA ALA A 44 3.05 30.11 -15.89
C ALA A 44 4.51 30.46 -15.54
N ALA A 45 5.11 31.43 -16.23
CA ALA A 45 6.46 31.91 -15.94
C ALA A 45 6.55 32.80 -14.69
N THR A 46 5.47 33.47 -14.30
CA THR A 46 5.51 34.49 -13.23
C THR A 46 4.78 34.07 -11.95
N LEU A 47 3.65 33.37 -12.06
CA LEU A 47 2.80 33.00 -10.92
C LEU A 47 3.50 32.13 -9.86
N PRO A 48 4.33 31.12 -10.22
CA PRO A 48 5.05 30.32 -9.23
C PRO A 48 5.95 31.15 -8.30
N ASN A 49 6.67 32.12 -8.87
CA ASN A 49 7.54 33.00 -8.10
C ASN A 49 6.71 33.91 -7.19
N LYS A 50 5.62 34.50 -7.70
CA LYS A 50 4.73 35.35 -6.92
C LYS A 50 4.13 34.61 -5.71
N ALA A 51 3.65 33.38 -5.92
CA ALA A 51 3.10 32.55 -4.84
C ALA A 51 4.15 32.23 -3.78
N SER A 52 5.38 31.86 -4.20
CA SER A 52 6.46 31.52 -3.28
C SER A 52 7.03 32.69 -2.48
N SER A 53 6.99 33.91 -3.04
CA SER A 53 7.45 35.13 -2.36
C SER A 53 6.39 35.75 -1.44
N SER A 54 5.13 35.33 -1.58
CA SER A 54 4.02 35.82 -0.78
C SER A 54 4.05 35.23 0.63
N SER A 55 3.91 36.07 1.65
CA SER A 55 3.80 35.61 3.05
C SER A 55 2.57 34.74 3.30
N GLN A 56 1.57 34.85 2.42
CA GLN A 56 0.32 34.09 2.44
C GLN A 56 0.37 32.83 1.56
N LEU A 57 1.49 32.57 0.86
CA LEU A 57 1.65 31.43 -0.06
C LEU A 57 0.59 31.38 -1.17
N PHE A 58 0.05 32.55 -1.51
CA PHE A 58 -1.01 32.74 -2.47
C PHE A 58 -0.63 33.86 -3.45
N ALA A 59 -0.98 33.68 -4.71
CA ALA A 59 -0.88 34.72 -5.72
C ALA A 59 -1.93 34.55 -6.81
N THR A 60 -2.23 35.66 -7.47
CA THR A 60 -3.05 35.72 -8.67
C THR A 60 -2.25 36.34 -9.82
N ALA A 61 -2.68 36.05 -11.05
CA ALA A 61 -2.13 36.65 -12.25
C ALA A 61 -3.20 36.75 -13.34
N THR A 62 -3.09 37.81 -14.13
CA THR A 62 -3.89 38.01 -15.33
C THR A 62 -2.96 38.36 -16.48
N ALA A 63 -3.16 37.77 -17.65
CA ALA A 63 -2.43 38.13 -18.87
C ALA A 63 -3.38 38.14 -20.08
N GLY A 64 -3.17 39.07 -21.01
CA GLY A 64 -4.00 39.21 -22.20
C GLY A 64 -5.10 40.26 -22.09
N GLN A 65 -5.96 40.30 -23.10
CA GLN A 65 -7.12 41.20 -23.23
C GLN A 65 -8.35 40.37 -23.64
N ALA A 66 -9.54 40.98 -23.62
CA ALA A 66 -10.79 40.28 -23.91
C ALA A 66 -10.71 39.42 -25.18
N SER A 67 -11.21 38.17 -25.09
CA SER A 67 -11.07 37.01 -26.00
C SER A 67 -9.81 36.13 -25.85
N ASP A 68 -8.70 36.63 -25.29
CA ASP A 68 -7.46 35.86 -25.07
C ASP A 68 -6.93 35.97 -23.63
N VAL A 69 -7.73 36.54 -22.72
CA VAL A 69 -7.35 36.76 -21.33
C VAL A 69 -7.21 35.43 -20.58
N VAL A 70 -6.20 35.33 -19.73
CA VAL A 70 -5.97 34.20 -18.82
C VAL A 70 -6.01 34.75 -17.40
N TYR A 71 -6.95 34.27 -16.61
CA TYR A 71 -7.01 34.47 -15.16
C TYR A 71 -6.43 33.24 -14.49
N ALA A 72 -5.55 33.42 -13.51
CA ALA A 72 -4.99 32.31 -12.75
C ALA A 72 -4.78 32.66 -11.28
N LEU A 73 -4.92 31.65 -10.43
CA LEU A 73 -4.56 31.72 -9.03
C LEU A 73 -3.81 30.46 -8.62
N ALA A 74 -2.95 30.59 -7.60
CA ALA A 74 -2.25 29.48 -7.01
C ALA A 74 -2.16 29.64 -5.49
N LEU A 75 -2.33 28.54 -4.77
CA LEU A 75 -2.27 28.48 -3.31
C LEU A 75 -1.43 27.27 -2.88
N CYS A 76 -0.35 27.50 -2.14
CA CYS A 76 0.38 26.41 -1.48
C CYS A 76 -0.18 26.15 -0.07
N ARG A 77 0.00 24.94 0.45
CA ARG A 77 -0.48 24.59 1.80
C ARG A 77 0.13 25.49 2.86
N GLY A 78 -0.67 25.93 3.82
CA GLY A 78 -0.29 26.99 4.77
C GLY A 78 0.89 26.67 5.71
N ASP A 79 1.24 25.39 5.86
CA ASP A 79 2.41 24.88 6.60
C ASP A 79 3.68 24.78 5.73
N THR A 80 3.64 25.18 4.46
CA THR A 80 4.82 25.17 3.58
C THR A 80 5.85 26.20 4.06
N VAL A 81 6.95 25.72 4.64
CA VAL A 81 8.04 26.58 5.16
C VAL A 81 9.09 26.94 4.11
N ASN A 82 9.23 26.14 3.05
CA ASN A 82 10.22 26.34 2.01
C ASN A 82 9.60 27.11 0.83
N ALA A 83 10.12 28.29 0.49
CA ALA A 83 9.62 29.05 -0.65
C ALA A 83 9.87 28.32 -1.99
N ALA A 84 11.01 27.64 -2.13
CA ALA A 84 11.34 26.87 -3.34
C ALA A 84 10.33 25.74 -3.58
N ALA A 85 9.93 25.06 -2.50
CA ALA A 85 8.89 24.04 -2.51
C ALA A 85 7.56 24.54 -3.10
N CYS A 86 7.06 25.68 -2.60
CA CYS A 86 5.84 26.29 -3.14
C CYS A 86 5.98 26.67 -4.63
N ARG A 87 7.10 27.28 -5.01
CA ARG A 87 7.37 27.63 -6.42
C ARG A 87 7.38 26.39 -7.31
N ASP A 88 8.09 25.35 -6.90
CA ASP A 88 8.28 24.15 -7.71
C ASP A 88 6.98 23.35 -7.81
N CYS A 89 6.16 23.34 -6.75
CA CYS A 89 4.80 22.80 -6.77
C CYS A 89 3.92 23.50 -7.80
N VAL A 90 3.79 24.84 -7.74
CA VAL A 90 2.94 25.60 -8.66
C VAL A 90 3.43 25.47 -10.11
N ALA A 91 4.74 25.51 -10.34
CA ALA A 91 5.31 25.31 -11.66
C ALA A 91 5.03 23.91 -12.22
N THR A 92 5.05 22.89 -11.35
CA THR A 92 4.70 21.52 -11.74
C THR A 92 3.21 21.39 -12.05
N SER A 93 2.34 22.01 -11.26
CA SER A 93 0.90 22.04 -11.53
C SER A 93 0.56 22.61 -12.91
N PHE A 94 1.29 23.62 -13.40
CA PHE A 94 1.10 24.12 -14.77
C PHE A 94 1.48 23.08 -15.83
N ARG A 95 2.59 22.36 -15.65
CA ARG A 95 3.01 21.28 -16.56
C ARG A 95 2.00 20.14 -16.57
N GLU A 96 1.52 19.76 -15.40
CA GLU A 96 0.51 18.71 -15.25
C GLU A 96 -0.83 19.12 -15.85
N ALA A 97 -1.26 20.38 -15.67
CA ALA A 97 -2.45 20.90 -16.31
C ALA A 97 -2.34 20.85 -17.85
N GLN A 98 -1.19 21.23 -18.41
CA GLN A 98 -0.98 21.20 -19.87
C GLN A 98 -0.90 19.78 -20.43
N ARG A 99 -0.43 18.81 -19.63
CA ARG A 99 -0.41 17.38 -20.00
C ARG A 99 -1.80 16.76 -19.95
N ALA A 100 -2.55 17.02 -18.89
CA ALA A 100 -3.85 16.40 -18.65
C ALA A 100 -4.99 17.08 -19.43
N CYS A 101 -4.91 18.39 -19.60
CA CYS A 101 -5.91 19.22 -20.27
C CYS A 101 -5.29 19.96 -21.47
N PRO A 102 -4.82 19.22 -22.50
CA PRO A 102 -4.16 19.84 -23.64
C PRO A 102 -5.14 20.78 -24.37
N PHE A 103 -4.68 21.99 -24.67
CA PHE A 103 -5.43 23.02 -25.40
C PHE A 103 -6.71 23.53 -24.73
N GLN A 104 -6.97 23.21 -23.47
CA GLN A 104 -8.16 23.68 -22.74
C GLN A 104 -7.97 25.11 -22.21
N GLN A 105 -8.97 25.97 -22.39
CA GLN A 105 -8.97 27.34 -21.86
C GLN A 105 -9.26 27.43 -20.35
N GLY A 106 -9.32 26.30 -19.66
CA GLY A 106 -9.33 26.29 -18.21
C GLY A 106 -8.92 24.93 -17.65
N ALA A 107 -8.26 24.95 -16.50
CA ALA A 107 -7.93 23.75 -15.74
C ALA A 107 -7.76 24.09 -14.26
N THR A 108 -8.07 23.11 -13.41
CA THR A 108 -7.77 23.12 -11.98
C THR A 108 -6.96 21.88 -11.63
N VAL A 109 -5.86 22.07 -10.92
CA VAL A 109 -4.93 21.01 -10.49
C VAL A 109 -4.74 21.06 -8.99
N TYR A 110 -5.01 19.93 -8.35
CA TYR A 110 -4.70 19.64 -6.95
C TYR A 110 -3.46 18.76 -6.93
N TYR A 111 -2.32 19.34 -6.60
CA TYR A 111 -1.04 18.65 -6.61
C TYR A 111 -0.63 18.25 -5.20
N ASP A 112 -0.17 17.01 -5.02
CA ASP A 112 0.43 16.48 -3.79
C ASP A 112 1.71 15.72 -4.17
N ASP A 113 2.84 16.20 -3.67
CA ASP A 113 4.13 15.54 -3.83
C ASP A 113 4.24 14.38 -2.82
N GLY A 114 3.84 13.19 -3.26
CA GLY A 114 3.86 11.98 -2.43
C GLY A 114 4.97 11.01 -2.79
N GLU A 115 6.09 11.03 -2.06
CA GLU A 115 6.82 9.85 -1.55
C GLU A 115 8.16 10.26 -0.92
N GLN A 116 8.19 10.51 0.40
CA GLN A 116 9.22 10.18 1.41
C GLN A 116 8.74 10.76 2.75
N GLN A 117 9.12 10.13 3.87
CA GLN A 117 8.61 10.45 5.22
C GLN A 117 8.66 11.99 5.52
N GLN A 118 7.54 12.53 6.04
CA GLN A 118 7.38 13.84 6.70
C GLN A 118 7.38 15.15 5.86
N GLN A 119 7.51 15.13 4.53
CA GLN A 119 7.55 16.37 3.71
C GLN A 119 6.58 16.39 2.51
N GLN A 120 5.30 16.07 2.74
CA GLN A 120 4.25 16.30 1.74
C GLN A 120 4.11 17.79 1.42
N GLN A 121 4.28 18.16 0.16
CA GLN A 121 4.00 19.51 -0.33
C GLN A 121 2.77 19.46 -1.21
N THR A 122 1.76 20.26 -0.85
CA THR A 122 0.55 20.36 -1.66
C THR A 122 0.29 21.79 -2.11
N CYS A 123 -0.19 21.94 -3.33
CA CYS A 123 -0.65 23.22 -3.86
C CYS A 123 -1.83 23.03 -4.80
N VAL A 124 -2.61 24.11 -4.93
CA VAL A 124 -3.75 24.22 -5.82
C VAL A 124 -3.40 25.24 -6.89
N LEU A 125 -3.69 24.91 -8.14
CA LEU A 125 -3.59 25.82 -9.29
C LEU A 125 -4.92 25.83 -10.02
N GLY A 126 -5.42 27.01 -10.37
CA GLY A 126 -6.52 27.18 -11.31
C GLY A 126 -6.18 28.23 -12.36
N PHE A 127 -6.48 27.97 -13.63
CA PHE A 127 -6.52 28.99 -14.68
C PHE A 127 -7.76 28.86 -15.54
N SER A 128 -8.24 29.97 -16.11
CA SER A 128 -9.42 30.02 -16.97
C SER A 128 -9.40 31.25 -17.88
N SER A 129 -10.11 31.17 -19.01
CA SER A 129 -10.48 32.35 -19.82
C SER A 129 -11.55 33.22 -19.16
N ASP A 130 -12.36 32.62 -18.28
CA ASP A 130 -13.32 33.35 -17.46
C ASP A 130 -12.66 33.87 -16.19
N ASP A 131 -13.19 34.96 -15.65
CA ASP A 131 -12.64 35.60 -14.46
C ASP A 131 -12.90 34.76 -13.19
N LEU A 132 -12.05 33.75 -12.99
CA LEU A 132 -12.04 32.93 -11.78
C LEU A 132 -11.58 33.71 -10.54
N LEU A 133 -11.05 34.94 -10.69
CA LEU A 133 -10.62 35.78 -9.57
C LEU A 133 -11.83 36.38 -8.85
N VAL A 134 -12.99 36.44 -9.50
CA VAL A 134 -14.27 36.74 -8.85
C VAL A 134 -14.70 35.52 -8.03
N PRO A 135 -14.81 35.62 -6.70
CA PRO A 135 -15.21 34.49 -5.86
C PRO A 135 -16.61 34.00 -6.21
N SER A 136 -16.73 32.72 -6.60
CA SER A 136 -18.01 32.04 -6.78
C SER A 136 -18.11 30.85 -5.83
N MET A 137 -19.18 30.81 -5.02
CA MET A 137 -19.38 29.80 -3.99
C MET A 137 -20.18 28.58 -4.46
N THR A 138 -20.72 28.63 -5.69
CA THR A 138 -21.57 27.60 -6.29
C THR A 138 -20.85 26.78 -7.37
N GLU A 139 -19.54 26.99 -7.56
CA GLU A 139 -18.75 26.25 -8.55
C GLU A 139 -18.53 24.79 -8.11
N ASN A 140 -19.36 23.92 -8.66
CA ASN A 140 -19.14 22.47 -8.61
C ASN A 140 -18.08 22.01 -9.64
N ASP A 141 -17.75 22.85 -10.63
CA ASP A 141 -16.81 22.55 -11.72
C ASP A 141 -15.37 22.31 -11.23
N THR A 142 -15.03 22.76 -10.02
CA THR A 142 -13.72 22.55 -9.38
C THR A 142 -13.77 21.54 -8.24
N LEU A 143 -14.90 20.87 -8.00
CA LEU A 143 -15.05 19.94 -6.89
C LEU A 143 -14.27 18.64 -7.13
N PHE A 144 -13.33 18.35 -6.24
CA PHE A 144 -12.63 17.08 -6.17
C PHE A 144 -12.80 16.46 -4.79
N GLN A 145 -13.13 15.17 -4.74
CA GLN A 145 -13.34 14.43 -3.50
C GLN A 145 -12.52 13.14 -3.53
N SER A 146 -11.86 12.83 -2.43
CA SER A 146 -11.10 11.61 -2.26
C SER A 146 -11.25 11.12 -0.82
N PHE A 147 -11.82 9.94 -0.66
CA PHE A 147 -11.98 9.29 0.63
C PHE A 147 -11.20 7.98 0.65
N GLN A 148 -10.62 7.63 1.79
CA GLN A 148 -10.00 6.33 1.96
C GLN A 148 -11.06 5.23 1.87
N ASN A 149 -10.68 4.07 1.34
CA ASN A 149 -11.57 2.91 1.24
C ASN A 149 -11.81 2.25 2.61
N ASP A 150 -10.90 2.44 3.55
CA ASP A 150 -11.00 1.91 4.91
C ASP A 150 -11.93 2.77 5.77
N SER A 151 -12.66 2.11 6.67
CA SER A 151 -13.60 2.77 7.59
C SER A 151 -13.19 2.55 9.05
N PHE A 152 -13.54 3.49 9.92
CA PHE A 152 -13.56 3.29 11.36
C PHE A 152 -14.41 2.06 11.69
N PHE A 153 -13.89 1.19 12.55
CA PHE A 153 -14.71 0.19 13.24
C PHE A 153 -15.58 0.95 14.26
N GLY A 154 -16.88 0.63 14.39
CA GLY A 154 -17.78 1.29 15.34
C GLY A 154 -19.09 1.80 14.74
N ASP A 155 -19.97 2.33 15.59
CA ASP A 155 -21.27 2.88 15.19
C ASP A 155 -21.09 4.18 14.38
N PRO A 156 -21.61 4.27 13.14
CA PRO A 156 -21.65 5.51 12.37
C PRO A 156 -22.27 6.69 13.12
N GLY A 157 -23.17 6.41 14.09
CA GLY A 157 -23.82 7.40 14.95
C GLY A 157 -22.87 8.16 15.88
N THR A 158 -21.72 7.58 16.25
CA THR A 158 -20.72 8.25 17.11
C THR A 158 -19.60 8.92 16.32
N VAL A 159 -19.16 8.32 15.21
CA VAL A 159 -18.02 8.84 14.43
C VAL A 159 -18.41 10.10 13.63
N THR A 160 -19.62 10.11 13.08
CA THR A 160 -20.06 11.20 12.19
C THR A 160 -20.12 12.55 12.93
N PRO A 161 -20.74 12.67 14.12
CA PRO A 161 -20.75 13.93 14.87
C PRO A 161 -19.37 14.45 15.24
N ASP A 162 -18.43 13.57 15.62
CA ASP A 162 -17.08 13.98 16.03
C ASP A 162 -16.22 14.44 14.85
N VAL A 163 -16.32 13.78 13.69
CA VAL A 163 -15.68 14.27 12.45
C VAL A 163 -16.25 15.64 12.06
N HIS A 164 -17.57 15.82 12.14
CA HIS A 164 -18.19 17.12 11.87
C HIS A 164 -17.78 18.20 12.88
N ASP A 165 -17.72 17.90 14.18
CA ASP A 165 -17.29 18.85 15.21
C ASP A 165 -15.82 19.25 15.02
N LEU A 166 -14.95 18.27 14.75
CA LEU A 166 -13.54 18.51 14.45
C LEU A 166 -13.38 19.43 13.23
N LEU A 167 -14.02 19.10 12.11
CA LEU A 167 -13.94 19.89 10.88
C LEU A 167 -14.55 21.29 11.06
N THR A 168 -15.68 21.41 11.76
CA THR A 168 -16.36 22.69 12.01
C THR A 168 -15.48 23.61 12.86
N ARG A 169 -14.86 23.09 13.93
CA ARG A 169 -13.93 23.86 14.77
C ARG A 169 -12.68 24.26 14.01
N THR A 170 -12.16 23.38 13.17
CA THR A 170 -11.02 23.69 12.29
C THR A 170 -11.37 24.84 11.34
N ALA A 171 -12.56 24.81 10.73
CA ALA A 171 -13.04 25.86 9.84
C ALA A 171 -13.24 27.22 10.53
N GLN A 172 -13.66 27.22 11.80
CA GLN A 172 -13.74 28.45 12.60
C GLN A 172 -12.36 29.08 12.85
N ASP A 173 -11.33 28.26 13.06
CA ASP A 173 -9.98 28.76 13.27
C ASP A 173 -9.38 29.36 11.99
N VAL A 174 -9.73 28.80 10.82
CA VAL A 174 -9.35 29.36 9.50
C VAL A 174 -9.85 30.79 9.34
N ALA A 175 -11.07 31.07 9.79
CA ALA A 175 -11.70 32.38 9.69
C ALA A 175 -10.91 33.48 10.47
N ALA A 176 -10.17 33.10 11.51
CA ALA A 176 -9.34 34.00 12.31
C ALA A 176 -7.85 34.03 11.90
N ALA A 177 -7.41 33.08 11.07
CA ALA A 177 -6.00 32.92 10.71
C ALA A 177 -5.57 33.85 9.55
N GLU A 178 -4.40 34.47 9.68
CA GLU A 178 -3.81 35.37 8.67
C GLU A 178 -3.58 34.67 7.31
N ARG A 179 -3.16 33.40 7.33
CA ARG A 179 -2.94 32.58 6.13
C ARG A 179 -4.20 31.84 5.66
N ARG A 180 -5.35 32.07 6.30
CA ARG A 180 -6.57 31.28 6.09
C ARG A 180 -6.31 29.77 6.12
N TYR A 181 -5.53 29.33 7.10
CA TYR A 181 -5.09 27.95 7.29
C TYR A 181 -5.17 27.59 8.75
N ALA A 182 -5.73 26.41 9.06
CA ALA A 182 -5.75 25.88 10.41
C ALA A 182 -5.69 24.35 10.43
N THR A 183 -5.19 23.82 11.54
CA THR A 183 -5.14 22.38 11.81
C THR A 183 -5.65 22.07 13.20
N ALA A 184 -6.33 20.95 13.36
CA ALA A 184 -6.80 20.50 14.66
C ALA A 184 -6.57 19.00 14.86
N VAL A 185 -6.59 18.59 16.12
CA VAL A 185 -6.55 17.20 16.54
C VAL A 185 -7.67 16.93 17.54
N MET A 186 -8.28 15.77 17.45
CA MET A 186 -9.20 15.24 18.46
C MET A 186 -8.62 13.94 19.02
N ASP A 187 -8.41 13.92 20.34
CA ASP A 187 -7.88 12.76 21.05
C ASP A 187 -8.98 11.69 21.19
N SER A 188 -8.60 10.41 21.00
CA SER A 188 -9.41 9.17 21.08
C SER A 188 -10.84 9.34 21.62
N VAL A 189 -11.83 9.24 20.73
CA VAL A 189 -13.27 9.36 21.09
C VAL A 189 -13.77 8.12 21.88
N SER A 190 -13.07 6.98 21.79
CA SER A 190 -13.40 5.71 22.42
C SER A 190 -12.19 4.76 22.37
N THR A 191 -12.26 3.57 22.99
CA THR A 191 -11.31 2.46 22.80
C THR A 191 -11.25 1.95 21.36
N VAL A 192 -12.16 2.42 20.50
CA VAL A 192 -12.36 1.98 19.12
C VAL A 192 -11.92 3.03 18.09
N THR A 193 -11.90 4.32 18.44
CA THR A 193 -11.58 5.42 17.50
C THR A 193 -10.17 5.96 17.74
N ARG A 194 -9.37 5.98 16.68
CA ARG A 194 -8.02 6.55 16.67
C ARG A 194 -8.07 8.08 16.80
N THR A 195 -6.94 8.68 17.20
CA THR A 195 -6.75 10.14 17.13
C THR A 195 -7.05 10.64 15.72
N LEU A 196 -7.85 11.69 15.62
CA LEU A 196 -8.27 12.30 14.36
C LEU A 196 -7.55 13.63 14.15
N TYR A 197 -6.97 13.82 12.97
CA TYR A 197 -6.32 15.05 12.55
C TYR A 197 -7.15 15.72 11.45
N SER A 198 -7.23 17.04 11.46
CA SER A 198 -7.93 17.81 10.45
C SER A 198 -7.13 19.03 10.00
N LEU A 199 -7.40 19.46 8.78
CA LEU A 199 -6.86 20.63 8.13
C LEU A 199 -7.96 21.29 7.32
N ALA A 200 -8.02 22.62 7.38
CA ALA A 200 -8.85 23.42 6.49
C ALA A 200 -8.06 24.62 5.97
N GLN A 201 -8.32 25.02 4.73
CA GLN A 201 -7.67 26.18 4.12
C GLN A 201 -8.59 26.88 3.13
N CYS A 202 -8.55 28.21 3.08
CA CYS A 202 -9.19 29.04 2.05
C CYS A 202 -8.14 29.84 1.28
N THR A 203 -8.50 30.36 0.10
CA THR A 203 -7.66 31.38 -0.55
C THR A 203 -7.69 32.68 0.29
N PRO A 204 -6.52 33.30 0.56
CA PRO A 204 -6.41 34.50 1.40
C PRO A 204 -7.20 35.73 0.95
N ASP A 205 -7.58 35.79 -0.33
CA ASP A 205 -8.40 36.87 -0.91
C ASP A 205 -9.90 36.76 -0.55
N LEU A 206 -10.35 35.65 0.05
CA LEU A 206 -11.72 35.50 0.50
C LEU A 206 -12.01 36.30 1.78
N PRO A 207 -13.15 37.03 1.81
CA PRO A 207 -13.71 37.55 3.05
C PRO A 207 -13.94 36.44 4.09
N THR A 208 -13.90 36.80 5.37
CA THR A 208 -14.04 35.84 6.47
C THR A 208 -15.36 35.06 6.41
N GLY A 209 -16.46 35.75 6.10
CA GLY A 209 -17.77 35.13 5.94
C GLY A 209 -17.82 34.15 4.76
N ASP A 210 -17.23 34.52 3.62
CA ASP A 210 -17.25 33.70 2.40
C ASP A 210 -16.37 32.47 2.54
N CYS A 211 -15.20 32.60 3.18
CA CYS A 211 -14.35 31.46 3.51
C CYS A 211 -15.08 30.46 4.42
N LEU A 212 -15.74 30.95 5.48
CA LEU A 212 -16.50 30.08 6.39
C LEU A 212 -17.68 29.42 5.66
N ALA A 213 -18.42 30.15 4.83
CA ALA A 213 -19.52 29.61 4.03
C ALA A 213 -19.03 28.52 3.05
N CYS A 214 -17.89 28.74 2.39
CA CYS A 214 -17.27 27.76 1.51
C CYS A 214 -16.91 26.47 2.26
N LEU A 215 -16.23 26.59 3.41
CA LEU A 215 -15.84 25.46 4.24
C LEU A 215 -17.06 24.71 4.79
N GLN A 216 -18.08 25.43 5.28
CA GLN A 216 -19.33 24.82 5.77
C GLN A 216 -20.05 24.03 4.67
N ARG A 217 -20.05 24.53 3.42
CA ARG A 217 -20.62 23.83 2.28
C ARG A 217 -19.94 22.49 2.04
N ILE A 218 -18.61 22.45 2.00
CA ILE A 218 -17.88 21.20 1.77
C ILE A 218 -17.89 20.28 3.00
N ILE A 219 -17.96 20.82 4.22
CA ILE A 219 -18.19 20.01 5.43
C ILE A 219 -19.57 19.32 5.36
N ALA A 220 -20.60 20.02 4.88
CA ALA A 220 -21.94 19.44 4.72
C ALA A 220 -22.00 18.30 3.67
N MET A 221 -21.01 18.19 2.79
CA MET A 221 -20.88 17.07 1.84
C MET A 221 -20.32 15.80 2.51
N VAL A 222 -19.69 15.91 3.67
CA VAL A 222 -19.26 14.75 4.47
C VAL A 222 -20.51 14.16 5.13
N ASN A 223 -21.09 13.13 4.52
CA ASN A 223 -22.22 12.39 5.08
C ASN A 223 -21.76 11.26 6.02
N THR A 224 -22.70 10.55 6.62
CA THR A 224 -22.43 9.42 7.52
C THR A 224 -21.56 8.32 6.92
N THR A 225 -21.65 8.07 5.61
CA THR A 225 -20.87 7.02 4.91
C THR A 225 -19.43 7.48 4.62
N THR A 226 -19.22 8.77 4.42
CA THR A 226 -17.88 9.35 4.21
C THR A 226 -17.18 9.74 5.51
N ALA A 227 -17.94 10.13 6.54
CA ALA A 227 -17.39 10.47 7.86
C ALA A 227 -16.79 9.25 8.57
N VAL A 228 -17.35 8.06 8.32
CA VAL A 228 -16.80 6.81 8.86
C VAL A 228 -15.53 6.35 8.15
N ARG A 229 -15.02 7.04 7.12
CA ARG A 229 -13.76 6.67 6.47
C ARG A 229 -12.56 7.10 7.32
N LEU A 230 -11.47 6.34 7.30
CA LEU A 230 -10.25 6.65 8.08
C LEU A 230 -9.57 7.97 7.67
N GLY A 231 -9.92 8.49 6.50
CA GLY A 231 -9.55 9.83 6.08
C GLY A 231 -10.31 10.24 4.83
N GLY A 232 -10.42 11.54 4.63
CA GLY A 232 -11.11 12.13 3.50
C GLY A 232 -10.65 13.55 3.24
N GLN A 233 -10.67 13.94 1.97
CA GLN A 233 -10.45 15.32 1.56
C GLN A 233 -11.48 15.75 0.52
N ILE A 234 -11.92 16.99 0.65
CA ILE A 234 -12.79 17.67 -0.30
C ILE A 234 -12.08 18.97 -0.67
N LEU A 235 -11.79 19.12 -1.95
CA LEU A 235 -11.05 20.23 -2.50
C LEU A 235 -11.95 20.97 -3.49
N VAL A 236 -12.08 22.27 -3.31
CA VAL A 236 -12.55 23.20 -4.34
C VAL A 236 -11.52 24.30 -4.49
N LEU A 237 -11.49 25.01 -5.62
CA LEU A 237 -10.41 25.96 -5.94
C LEU A 237 -10.18 27.02 -4.83
N ARG A 238 -11.26 27.38 -4.12
CA ARG A 238 -11.32 28.46 -3.14
C ARG A 238 -11.24 28.02 -1.68
N CYS A 239 -11.58 26.77 -1.38
CA CYS A 239 -11.47 26.22 -0.02
C CYS A 239 -11.29 24.70 -0.05
N ASN A 240 -10.65 24.15 0.97
CA ASN A 240 -10.42 22.72 1.09
C ASN A 240 -10.48 22.27 2.54
N ILE A 241 -10.89 21.01 2.73
CA ILE A 241 -10.83 20.30 4.00
C ILE A 241 -10.14 18.94 3.80
N ARG A 242 -9.44 18.49 4.83
CA ARG A 242 -8.92 17.13 4.95
C ARG A 242 -9.01 16.67 6.39
N PHE A 243 -9.40 15.42 6.60
CA PHE A 243 -9.27 14.73 7.87
C PHE A 243 -8.62 13.36 7.65
N ASP A 244 -7.88 12.87 8.65
CA ASP A 244 -7.17 11.59 8.58
C ASP A 244 -6.83 11.12 10.00
N VAL A 245 -6.66 9.81 10.19
CA VAL A 245 -6.14 9.23 11.44
C VAL A 245 -4.62 9.38 11.59
N ASN A 246 -3.91 9.71 10.51
CA ASN A 246 -2.47 9.96 10.53
C ASN A 246 -2.16 11.46 10.40
N LEU A 247 -1.11 11.94 11.04
CA LEU A 247 -0.65 13.32 10.87
C LEU A 247 -0.11 13.53 9.44
N PHE A 248 -0.69 14.47 8.68
CA PHE A 248 -0.36 14.74 7.27
C PHE A 248 0.11 16.18 6.99
N TYR A 249 0.35 16.97 8.03
CA TYR A 249 0.84 18.35 7.95
C TYR A 249 2.04 18.54 8.89
N GLN A 250 2.83 19.59 8.65
CA GLN A 250 4.01 19.92 9.44
C GLN A 250 3.67 20.75 10.68
N GLY A 251 4.37 20.47 11.77
CA GLY A 251 4.23 21.20 13.03
C GLY A 251 3.23 20.56 14.01
N GLN A 252 3.00 21.24 15.13
CA GLN A 252 2.02 20.83 16.13
C GLN A 252 0.61 21.27 15.71
N PRO A 253 -0.44 20.49 16.01
CA PRO A 253 -1.83 20.90 15.77
C PRO A 253 -2.13 22.24 16.42
N MET A 254 -2.76 23.16 15.70
CA MET A 254 -3.07 24.50 16.21
C MET A 254 -4.18 24.47 17.26
N ARG A 255 -5.09 23.49 17.16
CA ARG A 255 -6.19 23.28 18.12
C ARG A 255 -6.27 21.82 18.57
N ARG A 256 -6.62 21.61 19.84
CA ARG A 256 -7.08 20.33 20.36
C ARG A 256 -8.56 20.40 20.68
N VAL A 257 -9.32 19.39 20.26
CA VAL A 257 -10.76 19.28 20.46
C VAL A 257 -11.05 18.09 21.37
N THR A 258 -11.89 18.29 22.38
CA THR A 258 -12.39 17.20 23.23
C THR A 258 -13.65 16.60 22.59
N PRO A 259 -13.77 15.27 22.50
CA PRO A 259 -14.94 14.61 21.91
C PRO A 259 -16.25 14.99 22.61
N SER A 260 -17.33 15.09 21.85
CA SER A 260 -18.64 15.53 22.39
C SER A 260 -19.25 14.52 23.37
N SER A 261 -18.80 13.27 23.35
CA SER A 261 -19.23 12.19 24.26
C SER A 261 -18.67 12.30 25.69
N ILE A 262 -17.74 13.22 25.97
CA ILE A 262 -17.12 13.38 27.30
C ILE A 262 -17.32 14.82 27.80
N ALA A 263 -18.57 15.26 27.91
CA ALA A 263 -18.88 16.49 28.63
C ALA A 263 -19.31 16.15 30.07
N PRO A 264 -18.44 16.27 31.10
CA PRO A 264 -18.90 16.39 32.46
C PRO A 264 -19.36 17.83 32.75
N VAL A 265 -20.45 17.89 33.50
CA VAL A 265 -21.02 19.02 34.25
C VAL A 265 -19.93 19.88 34.95
N PRO A 266 -20.08 21.22 35.04
CA PRO A 266 -19.02 22.06 35.57
C PRO A 266 -18.83 21.81 37.06
N THR A 267 -17.61 21.43 37.46
CA THR A 267 -17.24 21.37 38.88
C THR A 267 -16.09 22.31 39.15
N THR A 268 -16.33 23.13 40.17
CA THR A 268 -15.58 24.26 40.69
C THR A 268 -14.08 24.00 40.90
N THR A 269 -13.26 24.93 40.40
CA THR A 269 -11.80 24.99 40.58
C THR A 269 -11.42 25.24 42.03
N THR A 270 -10.65 24.34 42.65
CA THR A 270 -9.83 24.63 43.83
C THR A 270 -8.38 24.82 43.43
N ILE A 271 -7.89 26.05 43.59
CA ILE A 271 -6.50 26.47 43.38
C ILE A 271 -5.64 25.89 44.51
N THR A 272 -4.52 25.24 44.16
CA THR A 272 -3.38 25.09 45.06
C THR A 272 -2.12 25.69 44.43
N THR A 273 -1.46 26.56 45.18
CA THR A 273 -0.28 27.33 44.80
C THR A 273 1.00 26.58 45.19
N GLY A 274 1.98 26.50 44.27
CA GLY A 274 3.29 25.89 44.51
C GLY A 274 4.41 26.70 43.85
N LYS A 275 5.24 27.35 44.69
CA LYS A 275 6.33 28.28 44.35
C LYS A 275 7.47 27.61 43.54
N ARG A 276 7.96 28.27 42.48
CA ARG A 276 9.27 27.99 41.85
C ARG A 276 10.35 28.91 42.44
N LYS A 277 11.48 28.34 42.89
CA LYS A 277 12.71 29.06 43.26
C LYS A 277 13.59 29.26 42.02
N GLY A 278 14.07 30.48 41.80
CA GLY A 278 14.96 30.86 40.70
C GLY A 278 16.45 30.59 40.99
N ILE A 279 17.21 30.37 39.91
CA ILE A 279 18.69 30.25 39.90
C ILE A 279 19.25 31.50 39.19
N LYS A 280 20.31 32.11 39.75
CA LYS A 280 20.88 33.42 39.35
C LYS A 280 21.89 33.34 38.17
N PRO A 281 22.10 34.42 37.38
CA PRO A 281 22.59 34.33 35.99
C PRO A 281 24.06 34.72 35.77
N TRP A 282 25.02 34.08 36.46
CA TRP A 282 26.46 34.38 36.27
C TRP A 282 27.32 33.18 35.81
N VAL A 283 26.71 32.02 35.56
CA VAL A 283 27.44 30.78 35.21
C VAL A 283 27.55 30.53 33.69
N ILE A 284 26.91 31.34 32.83
CA ILE A 284 26.81 31.08 31.38
C ILE A 284 27.91 31.79 30.55
N ALA A 285 28.69 32.70 31.12
CA ALA A 285 29.59 33.56 30.33
C ALA A 285 30.94 32.94 29.91
N ILE A 286 31.32 31.75 30.39
CA ILE A 286 32.68 31.19 30.15
C ILE A 286 32.67 30.03 29.13
N SER A 287 31.52 29.46 28.77
CA SER A 287 31.44 28.24 27.94
C SER A 287 31.25 28.46 26.42
N VAL A 288 31.15 29.71 25.93
CA VAL A 288 30.77 29.99 24.52
C VAL A 288 31.89 30.61 23.67
N ALA A 289 32.94 31.18 24.27
CA ALA A 289 33.95 31.92 23.51
C ALA A 289 35.02 31.03 22.83
N ALA A 290 35.38 29.89 23.44
CA ALA A 290 36.44 29.02 22.95
C ALA A 290 36.09 28.21 21.66
N PRO A 291 34.86 27.71 21.46
CA PRO A 291 34.54 26.90 20.28
C PRO A 291 34.44 27.71 18.97
N VAL A 292 34.04 28.98 19.06
CA VAL A 292 33.79 29.82 17.88
C VAL A 292 35.09 30.23 17.17
N ALA A 293 36.17 30.44 17.93
CA ALA A 293 37.48 30.79 17.37
C ALA A 293 38.13 29.61 16.61
N LEU A 294 37.87 28.37 17.04
CA LEU A 294 38.42 27.15 16.43
C LEU A 294 37.77 26.83 15.07
N ILE A 295 36.47 27.07 14.95
CA ILE A 295 35.70 26.86 13.70
C ILE A 295 36.11 27.88 12.63
N ALA A 296 36.33 29.15 13.02
CA ALA A 296 36.77 30.19 12.10
C ALA A 296 38.17 29.91 11.53
N PHE A 297 39.08 29.36 12.34
CA PHE A 297 40.43 29.00 11.90
C PHE A 297 40.43 27.84 10.89
N CYS A 298 39.57 26.84 11.07
CA CYS A 298 39.42 25.71 10.13
C CYS A 298 38.89 26.14 8.76
N PHE A 299 37.96 27.12 8.71
CA PHE A 299 37.41 27.61 7.44
C PHE A 299 38.42 28.39 6.61
N ILE A 300 39.29 29.18 7.24
CA ILE A 300 40.27 30.01 6.53
C ILE A 300 41.40 29.15 5.91
N VAL A 301 41.80 28.05 6.57
CA VAL A 301 42.91 27.19 6.11
C VAL A 301 42.47 26.13 5.08
N CYS A 302 41.23 25.64 5.15
CA CYS A 302 40.76 24.54 4.30
C CYS A 302 40.13 24.99 2.96
N TYR A 303 39.55 26.20 2.89
CA TYR A 303 38.83 26.67 1.71
C TYR A 303 39.70 26.89 0.45
N PRO A 304 40.95 27.41 0.52
CA PRO A 304 41.76 27.61 -0.67
C PRO A 304 42.35 26.32 -1.26
N ARG A 305 42.25 25.16 -0.59
CA ARG A 305 42.82 23.89 -1.07
C ARG A 305 41.84 23.02 -1.86
N LEU A 306 40.52 23.16 -1.67
CA LEU A 306 39.52 22.41 -2.46
C LEU A 306 39.20 23.06 -3.82
N GLY A 307 39.38 24.38 -3.96
CA GLY A 307 39.07 25.13 -5.19
C GLY A 307 40.01 24.87 -6.39
N ARG A 308 41.13 24.17 -6.19
CA ARG A 308 42.12 23.92 -7.27
C ARG A 308 42.04 22.53 -7.93
N ARG A 309 41.18 21.61 -7.46
CA ARG A 309 41.03 20.26 -8.05
C ARG A 309 39.81 20.04 -8.96
N HIS A 310 38.82 20.95 -8.96
CA HIS A 310 37.55 20.71 -9.65
C HIS A 310 37.42 21.29 -11.07
N ARG A 311 38.49 21.86 -11.65
CA ARG A 311 38.42 22.60 -12.93
C ARG A 311 39.06 21.88 -14.14
N LYS A 312 39.26 20.55 -14.12
CA LYS A 312 39.91 19.82 -15.23
C LYS A 312 39.21 18.56 -15.76
N GLY A 313 37.98 18.25 -15.37
CA GLY A 313 37.29 17.02 -15.79
C GLY A 313 36.06 17.18 -16.70
N GLN A 314 35.60 18.41 -17.00
CA GLN A 314 34.37 18.65 -17.76
C GLN A 314 34.67 19.08 -19.20
N VAL A 315 35.27 18.21 -20.01
CA VAL A 315 35.18 18.28 -21.48
C VAL A 315 35.29 16.84 -21.99
N ARG A 316 34.19 16.34 -22.59
CA ARG A 316 33.94 15.00 -23.18
C ARG A 316 33.02 14.12 -22.33
N LEU A 317 31.72 14.27 -22.55
CA LEU A 317 30.68 13.24 -22.59
C LEU A 317 29.34 13.97 -22.82
N ARG A 318 29.25 14.61 -23.99
CA ARG A 318 28.04 15.20 -24.54
C ARG A 318 27.78 14.54 -25.88
N GLU A 319 27.50 13.24 -25.83
CA GLU A 319 26.92 12.45 -26.92
C GLU A 319 26.54 11.09 -26.33
N LYS A 320 25.35 10.56 -26.66
CA LYS A 320 24.65 9.38 -26.08
C LYS A 320 23.75 9.68 -24.86
N ARG A 321 22.60 10.33 -25.09
CA ARG A 321 21.45 10.28 -24.17
C ARG A 321 20.12 10.15 -24.92
N HIS A 322 20.07 9.21 -25.86
CA HIS A 322 18.85 8.70 -26.46
C HIS A 322 19.01 7.18 -26.59
N THR A 323 18.72 6.43 -25.50
CA THR A 323 18.43 4.96 -25.48
C THR A 323 18.32 4.32 -24.08
N HIS A 324 18.44 5.04 -22.95
CA HIS A 324 18.79 4.41 -21.66
C HIS A 324 17.69 4.18 -20.60
N GLU A 325 16.40 4.16 -20.96
CA GLU A 325 15.33 3.82 -19.99
C GLU A 325 14.95 2.32 -19.97
N SER A 326 15.34 1.54 -20.98
CA SER A 326 15.06 0.09 -21.01
C SER A 326 16.11 -0.76 -20.25
N GLN A 327 17.33 -0.26 -20.03
CA GLN A 327 18.47 -1.10 -19.62
C GLN A 327 18.67 -1.27 -18.11
N ARG A 328 18.01 -0.47 -17.26
CA ARG A 328 18.29 -0.50 -15.81
C ARG A 328 17.73 -1.72 -15.09
N GLY A 329 16.70 -2.36 -15.66
CA GLY A 329 16.18 -3.64 -15.17
C GLY A 329 17.04 -4.81 -15.63
N ASP A 330 17.53 -4.75 -16.87
CA ASP A 330 18.30 -5.84 -17.48
C ASP A 330 19.67 -5.99 -16.81
N GLU A 331 20.41 -4.90 -16.53
CA GLU A 331 21.73 -4.95 -15.86
C GLU A 331 21.75 -5.78 -14.56
N HIS A 332 20.69 -5.70 -13.75
CA HIS A 332 20.60 -6.41 -12.47
C HIS A 332 20.24 -7.90 -12.63
N VAL A 333 19.58 -8.28 -13.74
CA VAL A 333 19.29 -9.68 -14.07
C VAL A 333 20.56 -10.38 -14.57
N TRP A 334 21.35 -9.72 -15.44
CA TRP A 334 22.63 -10.26 -15.93
C TRP A 334 23.68 -10.47 -14.82
N GLU A 335 23.64 -9.67 -13.75
CA GLU A 335 24.50 -9.87 -12.58
C GLU A 335 24.12 -11.13 -11.77
N MET A 336 22.84 -11.53 -11.78
CA MET A 336 22.36 -12.75 -11.10
C MET A 336 22.77 -14.04 -11.80
N GLU A 337 22.83 -14.06 -13.14
CA GLU A 337 23.35 -15.19 -13.91
C GLU A 337 24.81 -15.51 -13.56
N ALA A 338 25.59 -14.49 -13.16
CA ALA A 338 26.98 -14.65 -12.74
C ALA A 338 27.14 -15.12 -11.28
N GLU A 339 26.16 -14.87 -10.41
CA GLU A 339 26.19 -15.26 -8.98
C GLU A 339 25.59 -16.65 -8.70
N PHE A 340 24.65 -17.14 -9.54
CA PHE A 340 23.90 -18.37 -9.28
C PHE A 340 24.05 -19.39 -10.42
N SER A 341 24.80 -20.47 -10.18
CA SER A 341 25.17 -21.45 -11.22
C SER A 341 24.01 -22.24 -11.85
N GLU A 342 22.80 -22.18 -11.28
CA GLU A 342 21.60 -22.86 -11.79
C GLU A 342 20.52 -21.91 -12.35
N PHE A 343 20.70 -20.59 -12.24
CA PHE A 343 19.76 -19.61 -12.78
C PHE A 343 20.21 -19.18 -14.17
N SER A 344 19.30 -19.22 -15.15
CA SER A 344 19.63 -18.87 -16.55
C SER A 344 18.76 -17.73 -17.09
N ILE A 345 19.36 -16.89 -17.93
CA ILE A 345 18.62 -15.91 -18.71
C ILE A 345 18.30 -16.53 -20.07
N PHE A 346 17.02 -16.69 -20.36
CA PHE A 346 16.56 -17.30 -21.60
C PHE A 346 16.22 -16.23 -22.64
N ASP A 347 16.57 -16.50 -23.89
CA ASP A 347 16.10 -15.72 -25.01
C ASP A 347 14.62 -15.98 -25.27
N PHE A 348 13.88 -14.95 -25.69
CA PHE A 348 12.45 -15.10 -25.98
C PHE A 348 12.19 -16.17 -27.05
N HIS A 349 13.09 -16.32 -28.03
CA HIS A 349 13.01 -17.38 -29.04
C HIS A 349 13.09 -18.79 -28.42
N GLN A 350 13.95 -18.99 -27.43
CA GLN A 350 14.06 -20.29 -26.75
C GLN A 350 12.77 -20.64 -26.02
N ILE A 351 12.13 -19.64 -25.40
CA ILE A 351 10.83 -19.82 -24.74
C ILE A 351 9.72 -20.11 -25.75
N LEU A 352 9.71 -19.42 -26.88
CA LEU A 352 8.76 -19.66 -27.96
C LEU A 352 8.87 -21.10 -28.49
N GLU A 353 10.08 -21.57 -28.75
CA GLU A 353 10.32 -22.94 -29.19
C GLU A 353 9.87 -23.95 -28.13
N ALA A 354 10.28 -23.75 -26.88
CA ALA A 354 9.96 -24.65 -25.77
C ALA A 354 8.45 -24.75 -25.50
N THR A 355 7.69 -23.68 -25.72
CA THR A 355 6.23 -23.64 -25.46
C THR A 355 5.37 -23.89 -26.69
N SER A 356 5.97 -24.16 -27.86
CA SER A 356 5.28 -24.22 -29.15
C SER A 356 4.46 -22.95 -29.43
N ASN A 357 5.12 -21.79 -29.32
CA ASN A 357 4.54 -20.46 -29.48
C ASN A 357 3.36 -20.19 -28.52
N PHE A 358 3.53 -20.56 -27.24
CA PHE A 358 2.48 -20.46 -26.21
C PHE A 358 1.16 -21.12 -26.64
N SER A 359 1.24 -22.32 -27.23
CA SER A 359 0.06 -23.07 -27.66
C SER A 359 -0.95 -23.23 -26.51
N GLU A 360 -2.23 -23.04 -26.79
CA GLU A 360 -3.29 -23.24 -25.80
C GLU A 360 -3.36 -24.70 -25.32
N GLU A 361 -2.87 -25.67 -26.11
CA GLU A 361 -2.75 -27.08 -25.70
C GLU A 361 -1.75 -27.27 -24.56
N ASN A 362 -0.73 -26.40 -24.48
CA ASN A 362 0.29 -26.42 -23.44
C ASN A 362 -0.11 -25.62 -22.21
N LYS A 363 -1.27 -24.97 -22.19
CA LYS A 363 -1.67 -24.11 -21.09
C LYS A 363 -2.04 -24.92 -19.85
N LEU A 364 -1.28 -24.70 -18.77
CA LEU A 364 -1.50 -25.34 -17.48
C LEU A 364 -2.58 -24.64 -16.65
N GLY A 365 -2.69 -23.32 -16.81
CA GLY A 365 -3.68 -22.50 -16.11
C GLY A 365 -3.50 -21.01 -16.40
N LYS A 366 -4.41 -20.19 -15.86
CA LYS A 366 -4.32 -18.73 -15.89
C LYS A 366 -4.76 -18.18 -14.53
N GLY A 367 -3.84 -17.52 -13.83
CA GLY A 367 -4.10 -16.81 -12.57
C GLY A 367 -4.29 -15.31 -12.78
N GLY A 368 -4.35 -14.55 -11.68
CA GLY A 368 -4.41 -13.08 -11.70
C GLY A 368 -3.16 -12.42 -12.31
N PHE A 369 -2.08 -13.18 -12.49
CA PHE A 369 -0.75 -12.69 -12.89
C PHE A 369 -0.35 -13.12 -14.29
N GLY A 370 -1.23 -13.83 -15.00
CA GLY A 370 -1.00 -14.27 -16.38
C GLY A 370 -1.14 -15.79 -16.58
N PRO A 371 -1.07 -16.25 -17.84
CA PRO A 371 -1.10 -17.66 -18.18
C PRO A 371 0.23 -18.37 -17.86
N VAL A 372 0.11 -19.65 -17.49
CA VAL A 372 1.23 -20.57 -17.30
C VAL A 372 1.15 -21.68 -18.34
N TYR A 373 2.26 -21.97 -19.01
CA TYR A 373 2.36 -23.00 -20.05
C TYR A 373 3.37 -24.07 -19.66
N LYS A 374 3.10 -25.30 -20.08
CA LYS A 374 4.09 -26.37 -20.12
C LYS A 374 5.03 -26.12 -21.29
N GLY A 375 6.30 -26.40 -21.11
CA GLY A 375 7.27 -26.42 -22.20
C GLY A 375 8.31 -27.50 -22.02
N HIS A 376 9.13 -27.66 -23.06
CA HIS A 376 10.22 -28.62 -23.10
C HIS A 376 11.44 -27.97 -23.73
N PHE A 377 12.55 -27.94 -23.01
CA PHE A 377 13.82 -27.55 -23.61
C PHE A 377 14.38 -28.67 -24.51
N PRO A 378 15.30 -28.37 -25.45
CA PRO A 378 15.87 -29.35 -26.37
C PRO A 378 16.61 -30.52 -25.69
N ASP A 379 17.06 -30.33 -24.46
CA ASP A 379 17.69 -31.35 -23.61
C ASP A 379 16.68 -32.33 -22.96
N GLY A 380 15.37 -32.11 -23.19
CA GLY A 380 14.29 -32.90 -22.62
C GLY A 380 13.77 -32.39 -21.28
N THR A 381 14.33 -31.30 -20.74
CA THR A 381 13.89 -30.72 -19.46
C THR A 381 12.47 -30.15 -19.59
N GLU A 382 11.53 -30.69 -18.80
CA GLU A 382 10.17 -30.15 -18.72
C GLU A 382 10.13 -28.89 -17.83
N ILE A 383 9.45 -27.85 -18.31
CA ILE A 383 9.37 -26.54 -17.64
C ILE A 383 7.94 -26.03 -17.53
N ALA A 384 7.73 -25.15 -16.54
CA ALA A 384 6.53 -24.33 -16.43
C ALA A 384 6.90 -22.86 -16.70
N VAL A 385 6.25 -22.25 -17.69
CA VAL A 385 6.53 -20.90 -18.19
C VAL A 385 5.38 -19.98 -17.81
N LYS A 386 5.60 -19.09 -16.84
CA LYS A 386 4.63 -18.06 -16.41
C LYS A 386 4.91 -16.78 -17.19
N ARG A 387 4.00 -16.43 -18.10
CA ARG A 387 4.08 -15.19 -18.89
C ARG A 387 3.27 -14.11 -18.19
N LEU A 388 3.94 -13.10 -17.65
CA LEU A 388 3.31 -12.04 -16.87
C LEU A 388 2.66 -11.00 -17.78
N ASP A 389 1.57 -10.40 -17.32
CA ASP A 389 0.89 -9.34 -18.06
C ASP A 389 1.73 -8.05 -18.04
N SER A 390 2.34 -7.75 -19.19
CA SER A 390 3.27 -6.65 -19.40
C SER A 390 2.64 -5.25 -19.33
N HIS A 391 1.32 -5.14 -19.51
CA HIS A 391 0.61 -3.87 -19.46
C HIS A 391 0.13 -3.50 -18.05
N SER A 392 0.24 -4.41 -17.09
CA SER A 392 -0.10 -4.15 -15.70
C SER A 392 1.14 -3.67 -14.93
N GLY A 393 1.03 -2.52 -14.24
CA GLY A 393 2.08 -2.07 -13.32
C GLY A 393 2.38 -3.10 -12.20
N GLN A 394 1.44 -4.01 -11.97
CA GLN A 394 1.57 -5.11 -11.01
C GLN A 394 2.49 -6.24 -11.49
N GLY A 395 2.34 -6.70 -12.73
CA GLY A 395 3.14 -7.81 -13.28
C GLY A 395 4.63 -7.52 -13.30
N LEU A 396 5.03 -6.25 -13.55
CA LEU A 396 6.45 -5.86 -13.49
C LEU A 396 7.02 -5.90 -12.07
N MET A 397 6.25 -5.50 -11.05
CA MET A 397 6.70 -5.57 -9.65
C MET A 397 6.86 -7.02 -9.19
N GLU A 398 5.92 -7.88 -9.58
CA GLU A 398 5.99 -9.32 -9.27
C GLU A 398 7.17 -9.98 -9.95
N PHE A 399 7.41 -9.69 -11.24
CA PHE A 399 8.59 -10.17 -11.95
C PHE A 399 9.87 -9.87 -11.18
N LYS A 400 10.05 -8.61 -10.76
CA LYS A 400 11.23 -8.19 -10.00
C LYS A 400 11.30 -8.89 -8.65
N ASN A 401 10.19 -8.97 -7.91
CA ASN A 401 10.15 -9.65 -6.63
C ASN A 401 10.53 -11.13 -6.76
N GLU A 402 9.93 -11.84 -7.72
CA GLU A 402 10.18 -13.28 -7.92
C GLU A 402 11.62 -13.54 -8.36
N VAL A 403 12.17 -12.74 -9.28
CA VAL A 403 13.58 -12.85 -9.69
C VAL A 403 14.50 -12.55 -8.52
N GLU A 404 14.31 -11.45 -7.80
CA GLU A 404 15.19 -11.04 -6.68
C GLU A 404 15.14 -12.01 -5.48
N LEU A 405 13.98 -12.62 -5.22
CA LEU A 405 13.74 -13.51 -4.08
C LEU A 405 14.00 -14.98 -4.43
N ILE A 406 13.24 -15.56 -5.37
CA ILE A 406 13.22 -17.02 -5.58
C ILE A 406 14.56 -17.52 -6.10
N ALA A 407 15.26 -16.75 -6.93
CA ALA A 407 16.59 -17.15 -7.40
C ALA A 407 17.59 -17.42 -6.26
N LYS A 408 17.34 -16.86 -5.06
CA LYS A 408 18.18 -17.01 -3.86
C LYS A 408 17.65 -18.05 -2.88
N LEU A 409 16.48 -18.63 -3.14
CA LEU A 409 15.80 -19.58 -2.26
C LEU A 409 15.90 -20.99 -2.86
N GLN A 410 16.46 -21.91 -2.09
CA GLN A 410 16.60 -23.31 -2.49
C GLN A 410 16.22 -24.21 -1.31
N HIS A 411 15.12 -24.94 -1.47
CA HIS A 411 14.60 -25.85 -0.46
C HIS A 411 13.68 -26.89 -1.12
N MET A 412 13.62 -28.11 -0.58
CA MET A 412 12.83 -29.20 -1.16
C MET A 412 11.33 -28.88 -1.26
N ASN A 413 10.81 -28.09 -0.30
CA ASN A 413 9.41 -27.67 -0.25
C ASN A 413 9.12 -26.30 -0.86
N LEU A 414 10.01 -25.75 -1.69
CA LEU A 414 9.76 -24.56 -2.49
C LEU A 414 9.89 -24.90 -3.97
N VAL A 415 9.10 -24.25 -4.83
CA VAL A 415 9.25 -24.39 -6.28
C VAL A 415 10.51 -23.69 -6.75
N ARG A 416 11.34 -24.38 -7.53
CA ARG A 416 12.58 -23.85 -8.07
C ARG A 416 12.33 -22.99 -9.30
N LEU A 417 12.80 -21.74 -9.26
CA LEU A 417 12.92 -20.87 -10.42
C LEU A 417 14.22 -21.23 -11.17
N LEU A 418 14.08 -21.70 -12.41
CA LEU A 418 15.20 -22.07 -13.28
C LEU A 418 15.79 -20.85 -13.99
N GLY A 419 14.97 -19.83 -14.24
CA GLY A 419 15.43 -18.65 -14.96
C GLY A 419 14.32 -17.69 -15.32
N CYS A 420 14.67 -16.68 -16.11
CA CYS A 420 13.70 -15.71 -16.61
C CYS A 420 14.05 -15.23 -18.02
N CYS A 421 13.07 -14.61 -18.67
CA CYS A 421 13.25 -13.88 -19.91
C CYS A 421 12.68 -12.46 -19.72
N SER A 422 13.53 -11.45 -19.94
CA SER A 422 13.16 -10.04 -20.02
C SER A 422 13.62 -9.51 -21.38
N GLN A 423 12.71 -9.46 -22.36
CA GLN A 423 13.00 -8.91 -23.69
C GLN A 423 11.86 -8.00 -24.13
N ALA A 424 12.16 -6.73 -24.39
CA ALA A 424 11.16 -5.70 -24.68
C ALA A 424 10.02 -5.69 -23.62
N GLU A 425 8.78 -5.86 -24.06
CA GLU A 425 7.60 -5.92 -23.19
C GLU A 425 7.40 -7.27 -22.52
N GLU A 426 8.11 -8.33 -22.94
CA GLU A 426 7.94 -9.67 -22.37
C GLU A 426 8.63 -9.79 -21.01
N LYS A 427 7.89 -10.30 -20.02
CA LYS A 427 8.36 -10.62 -18.67
C LYS A 427 7.91 -12.03 -18.34
N ILE A 428 8.84 -12.97 -18.34
CA ILE A 428 8.55 -14.40 -18.29
C ILE A 428 9.43 -15.07 -17.24
N LEU A 429 8.81 -15.90 -16.41
CA LEU A 429 9.47 -16.71 -15.39
C LEU A 429 9.41 -18.18 -15.79
N VAL A 430 10.53 -18.90 -15.62
CA VAL A 430 10.68 -20.31 -15.98
C VAL A 430 10.96 -21.12 -14.72
N TYR A 431 10.06 -22.05 -14.40
CA TYR A 431 10.15 -22.92 -13.22
C TYR A 431 10.32 -24.38 -13.63
N GLU A 432 10.71 -25.20 -12.66
CA GLU A 432 10.55 -26.66 -12.77
C GLU A 432 9.08 -27.02 -13.02
N TYR A 433 8.84 -27.99 -13.89
CA TYR A 433 7.50 -28.52 -14.10
C TYR A 433 7.12 -29.52 -13.01
N LEU A 434 5.92 -29.36 -12.44
CA LEU A 434 5.36 -30.25 -11.42
C LEU A 434 4.08 -30.90 -11.96
N PRO A 435 4.05 -32.23 -12.20
CA PRO A 435 2.95 -32.86 -12.93
C PRO A 435 1.68 -33.05 -12.11
N ASN A 436 1.79 -33.11 -10.77
CA ASN A 436 0.66 -33.32 -9.88
C ASN A 436 -0.07 -32.02 -9.52
N LYS A 437 0.08 -30.94 -10.32
CA LYS A 437 -0.69 -29.69 -10.20
C LYS A 437 -0.69 -29.11 -8.77
N SER A 438 -1.70 -28.32 -8.43
CA SER A 438 -1.87 -27.66 -7.13
C SER A 438 -2.73 -28.48 -6.16
N LEU A 439 -2.54 -28.26 -4.86
CA LEU A 439 -3.21 -29.01 -3.79
C LEU A 439 -4.73 -28.86 -3.81
N ASP A 440 -5.24 -27.68 -4.18
CA ASP A 440 -6.67 -27.38 -4.30
C ASP A 440 -7.41 -28.31 -5.26
N PHE A 441 -6.72 -28.82 -6.28
CA PHE A 441 -7.21 -29.80 -7.25
C PHE A 441 -7.60 -31.12 -6.60
N PHE A 442 -6.95 -31.50 -5.49
CA PHE A 442 -7.18 -32.78 -4.80
C PHE A 442 -8.07 -32.61 -3.58
N ILE A 443 -7.91 -31.54 -2.81
CA ILE A 443 -8.61 -31.41 -1.52
C ILE A 443 -10.05 -30.90 -1.65
N PHE A 444 -10.43 -30.26 -2.77
CA PHE A 444 -11.79 -29.72 -2.96
C PHE A 444 -12.64 -30.48 -3.99
N ASP A 445 -12.03 -31.25 -4.89
CA ASP A 445 -12.77 -32.06 -5.88
C ASP A 445 -13.19 -33.40 -5.27
N ASN A 446 -14.50 -33.62 -5.12
CA ASN A 446 -15.06 -34.83 -4.50
C ASN A 446 -14.58 -36.14 -5.17
N ASN A 447 -14.27 -36.13 -6.47
CA ASN A 447 -13.78 -37.32 -7.17
C ASN A 447 -12.29 -37.59 -6.90
N ARG A 448 -11.55 -36.59 -6.42
CA ARG A 448 -10.10 -36.64 -6.23
C ARG A 448 -9.66 -36.63 -4.78
N LYS A 449 -10.53 -36.23 -3.85
CA LYS A 449 -10.27 -36.29 -2.40
C LYS A 449 -9.76 -37.66 -1.93
N ALA A 450 -10.24 -38.74 -2.57
CA ALA A 450 -9.84 -40.11 -2.28
C ALA A 450 -8.42 -40.48 -2.75
N LEU A 451 -7.79 -39.65 -3.60
CA LEU A 451 -6.43 -39.89 -4.10
C LEU A 451 -5.34 -39.51 -3.09
N ILE A 452 -5.68 -38.70 -2.08
CA ILE A 452 -4.77 -38.28 -1.02
C ILE A 452 -5.35 -38.71 0.33
N ASP A 453 -4.78 -39.78 0.89
CA ASP A 453 -5.14 -40.29 2.20
C ASP A 453 -4.67 -39.35 3.34
N LEU A 454 -5.02 -39.71 4.57
CA LEU A 454 -4.70 -38.88 5.72
C LEU A 454 -3.19 -38.76 5.95
N ASN A 455 -2.43 -39.84 5.78
CA ASN A 455 -0.98 -39.81 6.00
C ASN A 455 -0.31 -38.87 5.01
N LYS A 456 -0.68 -38.95 3.72
CA LYS A 456 -0.15 -38.02 2.72
C LYS A 456 -0.57 -36.57 3.00
N ARG A 457 -1.78 -36.32 3.52
CA ARG A 457 -2.20 -34.97 3.96
C ARG A 457 -1.35 -34.44 5.11
N LEU A 458 -0.98 -35.30 6.07
CA LEU A 458 -0.09 -34.92 7.18
C LEU A 458 1.33 -34.63 6.67
N GLU A 459 1.88 -35.46 5.79
CA GLU A 459 3.17 -35.21 5.13
C GLU A 459 3.16 -33.88 4.36
N ILE A 460 2.04 -33.56 3.70
CA ILE A 460 1.85 -32.27 3.01
C ILE A 460 1.86 -31.11 4.02
N ILE A 461 1.15 -31.23 5.14
CA ILE A 461 1.13 -30.19 6.20
C ILE A 461 2.55 -29.97 6.75
N GLU A 462 3.28 -31.05 7.05
CA GLU A 462 4.65 -31.01 7.54
C GLU A 462 5.60 -30.35 6.51
N GLY A 463 5.54 -30.76 5.24
CA GLY A 463 6.36 -30.17 4.20
C GLY A 463 6.10 -28.68 3.95
N ILE A 464 4.83 -28.24 4.03
CA ILE A 464 4.50 -26.80 3.98
C ILE A 464 5.08 -26.07 5.19
N ALA A 465 4.99 -26.66 6.38
CA ALA A 465 5.53 -26.06 7.60
C ALA A 465 7.06 -25.88 7.53
N GLU A 466 7.77 -26.89 7.04
CA GLU A 466 9.22 -26.85 6.79
C GLU A 466 9.59 -25.79 5.74
N GLY A 467 8.83 -25.71 4.65
CA GLY A 467 9.01 -24.67 3.63
C GLY A 467 8.88 -23.26 4.18
N LEU A 468 7.86 -23.00 5.01
CA LEU A 468 7.68 -21.70 5.66
C LEU A 468 8.74 -21.42 6.73
N LEU A 469 9.12 -22.43 7.53
CA LEU A 469 10.21 -22.29 8.51
C LEU A 469 11.50 -21.89 7.82
N TYR A 470 11.81 -22.50 6.67
CA TYR A 470 12.94 -22.10 5.86
C TYR A 470 12.86 -20.62 5.49
N LEU A 471 11.74 -20.16 4.91
CA LEU A 471 11.55 -18.75 4.53
C LEU A 471 11.67 -17.77 5.70
N HIS A 472 11.16 -18.15 6.88
CA HIS A 472 11.12 -17.25 8.04
C HIS A 472 12.44 -17.18 8.79
N MET A 473 13.21 -18.28 8.84
CA MET A 473 14.36 -18.40 9.73
C MET A 473 15.65 -18.90 9.08
N HIS A 474 15.59 -19.88 8.16
CA HIS A 474 16.81 -20.55 7.68
C HIS A 474 17.31 -20.04 6.33
N SER A 475 16.51 -19.29 5.58
CA SER A 475 16.95 -18.59 4.39
C SER A 475 17.89 -17.44 4.77
N ARG A 476 18.75 -17.06 3.83
CA ARG A 476 19.69 -15.93 3.99
C ARG A 476 18.99 -14.61 4.31
N LEU A 477 17.75 -14.47 3.88
CA LEU A 477 16.87 -13.33 4.11
C LEU A 477 15.60 -13.86 4.75
N CYS A 478 15.05 -13.18 5.76
CA CYS A 478 13.71 -13.52 6.24
C CYS A 478 12.70 -13.08 5.18
N VAL A 479 11.92 -14.02 4.66
CA VAL A 479 10.94 -13.79 3.59
C VAL A 479 9.54 -14.09 4.11
N ILE A 480 8.63 -13.14 3.93
CA ILE A 480 7.21 -13.31 4.24
C ILE A 480 6.45 -13.45 2.93
N HIS A 481 5.72 -14.55 2.75
CA HIS A 481 5.07 -14.93 1.49
C HIS A 481 3.81 -14.11 1.18
N ARG A 482 2.94 -13.87 2.17
CA ARG A 482 1.71 -13.06 2.12
C ARG A 482 0.56 -13.55 1.21
N ASP A 483 0.72 -14.66 0.50
CA ASP A 483 -0.34 -15.25 -0.34
C ASP A 483 -0.33 -16.78 -0.31
N LEU A 484 -0.18 -17.35 0.89
CA LEU A 484 -0.22 -18.79 1.08
C LEU A 484 -1.66 -19.30 1.04
N LYS A 485 -1.95 -20.23 0.11
CA LYS A 485 -3.27 -20.83 -0.12
C LYS A 485 -3.12 -22.17 -0.87
N PRO A 486 -4.14 -23.04 -0.90
CA PRO A 486 -4.04 -24.35 -1.55
C PRO A 486 -3.63 -24.30 -3.03
N SER A 487 -4.06 -23.29 -3.79
CA SER A 487 -3.69 -23.15 -5.21
C SER A 487 -2.23 -22.75 -5.43
N ASN A 488 -1.54 -22.26 -4.40
CA ASN A 488 -0.12 -21.91 -4.42
C ASN A 488 0.77 -23.01 -3.83
N ILE A 489 0.20 -24.17 -3.45
CA ILE A 489 0.96 -25.37 -3.07
C ILE A 489 0.92 -26.33 -4.25
N LEU A 490 2.03 -26.48 -4.96
CA LEU A 490 2.18 -27.46 -6.04
C LEU A 490 2.68 -28.79 -5.50
N LEU A 491 2.41 -29.88 -6.23
CA LEU A 491 2.80 -31.24 -5.85
C LEU A 491 3.77 -31.82 -6.88
N ASP A 492 4.90 -32.32 -6.39
CA ASP A 492 5.88 -33.04 -7.23
C ASP A 492 5.41 -34.47 -7.58
N ASN A 493 6.25 -35.22 -8.29
CA ASN A 493 5.95 -36.58 -8.77
C ASN A 493 5.58 -37.54 -7.64
N GLU A 494 6.17 -37.35 -6.46
CA GLU A 494 5.99 -38.15 -5.25
C GLU A 494 4.89 -37.59 -4.32
N MET A 495 4.15 -36.58 -4.77
CA MET A 495 3.09 -35.86 -4.04
C MET A 495 3.60 -35.07 -2.84
N ASN A 496 4.86 -34.64 -2.84
CA ASN A 496 5.40 -33.72 -1.83
C ASN A 496 5.01 -32.27 -2.16
N PRO A 497 4.76 -31.44 -1.14
CA PRO A 497 4.37 -30.05 -1.34
C PRO A 497 5.55 -29.16 -1.69
N LYS A 498 5.32 -28.25 -2.65
CA LYS A 498 6.20 -27.14 -3.00
C LYS A 498 5.44 -25.82 -3.00
N ILE A 499 5.86 -24.89 -2.16
CA ILE A 499 5.29 -23.54 -2.09
C ILE A 499 5.71 -22.75 -3.33
N SER A 500 4.75 -22.08 -3.97
CA SER A 500 4.90 -21.35 -5.23
C SER A 500 4.30 -19.94 -5.14
N ASP A 501 4.52 -19.12 -6.18
CA ASP A 501 3.94 -17.78 -6.36
C ASP A 501 4.41 -16.72 -5.35
N PHE A 502 5.68 -16.31 -5.47
CA PHE A 502 6.29 -15.31 -4.59
C PHE A 502 6.13 -13.87 -5.09
N GLY A 503 5.24 -13.60 -6.05
CA GLY A 503 5.05 -12.26 -6.61
C GLY A 503 4.70 -11.21 -5.54
N LEU A 504 4.04 -11.64 -4.46
CA LEU A 504 3.72 -10.82 -3.30
C LEU A 504 4.68 -10.99 -2.12
N ALA A 505 5.73 -11.80 -2.21
CA ALA A 505 6.64 -12.00 -1.10
C ALA A 505 7.46 -10.73 -0.78
N LYS A 506 7.92 -10.57 0.47
CA LYS A 506 8.74 -9.44 0.90
C LYS A 506 9.89 -9.85 1.81
N ILE A 507 11.04 -9.20 1.62
CA ILE A 507 12.20 -9.31 2.50
C ILE A 507 11.95 -8.53 3.79
N PHE A 508 12.27 -9.16 4.91
CA PHE A 508 12.16 -8.62 6.25
C PHE A 508 13.55 -8.57 6.91
N SER A 509 13.92 -7.41 7.46
CA SER A 509 15.14 -7.26 8.26
C SER A 509 14.80 -7.52 9.73
N SER A 510 15.55 -8.41 10.37
CA SER A 510 15.22 -9.18 11.59
C SER A 510 14.86 -8.41 12.89
N ASN A 511 14.64 -7.09 12.89
CA ASN A 511 14.58 -6.28 14.12
C ASN A 511 13.31 -5.40 14.31
N ALA A 512 12.20 -5.63 13.59
CA ALA A 512 10.99 -4.80 13.74
C ALA A 512 9.72 -5.63 14.01
N GLU A 513 9.00 -5.35 15.09
CA GLU A 513 7.66 -5.93 15.33
C GLU A 513 6.66 -5.43 14.27
N GLY A 514 6.42 -6.24 13.23
CA GLY A 514 5.46 -5.95 12.16
C GLY A 514 5.91 -4.83 11.20
N ILE A 515 5.79 -5.07 9.89
CA ILE A 515 6.00 -4.03 8.87
C ILE A 515 4.64 -3.52 8.42
N ILE A 516 4.46 -2.20 8.42
CA ILE A 516 3.26 -1.54 7.88
C ILE A 516 3.45 -1.36 6.37
N THR A 517 2.47 -1.79 5.58
CA THR A 517 2.42 -1.50 4.14
C THR A 517 1.14 -0.78 3.77
N ARG A 518 1.26 0.22 2.90
CA ARG A 518 0.11 0.94 2.31
C ARG A 518 -0.67 0.12 1.29
N ARG A 519 -0.09 -1.01 0.85
CA ARG A 519 -0.66 -1.89 -0.17
C ARG A 519 -0.92 -3.29 0.40
N VAL A 520 -2.15 -3.51 0.82
CA VAL A 520 -2.65 -4.83 1.18
C VAL A 520 -2.94 -5.60 -0.11
N ALA A 521 -2.35 -6.79 -0.24
CA ALA A 521 -2.49 -7.65 -1.41
C ALA A 521 -2.34 -9.12 -0.98
N GLY A 522 -3.06 -10.02 -1.62
CA GLY A 522 -3.14 -11.45 -1.28
C GLY A 522 -4.59 -11.94 -1.41
N THR A 523 -4.87 -13.12 -0.87
CA THR A 523 -6.19 -13.76 -1.04
C THR A 523 -7.07 -13.61 0.19
N TYR A 524 -8.27 -13.05 0.02
CA TYR A 524 -9.27 -12.94 1.09
C TYR A 524 -9.60 -14.30 1.70
N GLY A 525 -9.79 -14.32 3.02
CA GLY A 525 -9.97 -15.55 3.81
C GLY A 525 -8.66 -16.18 4.29
N TYR A 526 -7.54 -15.96 3.61
CA TYR A 526 -6.21 -16.42 4.05
C TYR A 526 -5.39 -15.31 4.71
N MET A 527 -5.75 -14.04 4.50
CA MET A 527 -5.08 -12.91 5.14
C MET A 527 -5.33 -12.88 6.65
N ALA A 528 -4.25 -12.70 7.42
CA ALA A 528 -4.35 -12.40 8.84
C ALA A 528 -5.12 -11.10 9.09
N PRO A 529 -5.90 -10.99 10.18
CA PRO A 529 -6.74 -9.83 10.46
C PRO A 529 -5.94 -8.54 10.57
N GLU A 530 -4.79 -8.54 11.23
CA GLU A 530 -3.93 -7.36 11.35
C GLU A 530 -3.33 -6.92 10.01
N TYR A 531 -3.12 -7.88 9.09
CA TYR A 531 -2.65 -7.57 7.74
C TYR A 531 -3.77 -7.00 6.88
N ALA A 532 -4.94 -7.66 6.89
CA ALA A 532 -6.10 -7.23 6.11
C ALA A 532 -6.65 -5.87 6.56
N SER A 533 -6.64 -5.60 7.87
CA SER A 533 -7.26 -4.38 8.45
C SER A 533 -6.30 -3.21 8.66
N GLN A 534 -4.99 -3.46 8.86
CA GLN A 534 -4.02 -2.43 9.21
C GLN A 534 -2.81 -2.40 8.27
N GLY A 535 -2.73 -3.31 7.30
CA GLY A 535 -1.55 -3.48 6.45
C GLY A 535 -0.31 -3.93 7.23
N ILE A 536 -0.46 -4.43 8.46
CA ILE A 536 0.64 -4.91 9.29
C ILE A 536 0.91 -6.37 8.91
N PHE A 537 2.04 -6.65 8.27
CA PHE A 537 2.46 -8.01 7.98
C PHE A 537 3.72 -8.39 8.76
N SER A 538 3.80 -9.66 9.13
CA SER A 538 4.96 -10.28 9.78
C SER A 538 5.00 -11.76 9.43
N ILE A 539 5.97 -12.51 9.97
CA ILE A 539 5.97 -13.98 9.89
C ILE A 539 4.67 -14.58 10.45
N LYS A 540 4.00 -13.90 11.41
CA LYS A 540 2.72 -14.35 11.98
C LYS A 540 1.55 -14.22 11.02
N SER A 541 1.70 -13.45 9.94
CA SER A 541 0.70 -13.36 8.88
C SER A 541 0.68 -14.64 8.04
N ASP A 542 1.86 -15.18 7.68
CA ASP A 542 1.97 -16.47 7.01
C ASP A 542 1.55 -17.63 7.92
N VAL A 543 1.86 -17.56 9.23
CA VAL A 543 1.38 -18.56 10.22
C VAL A 543 -0.15 -18.64 10.22
N PHE A 544 -0.83 -17.49 10.15
CA PHE A 544 -2.30 -17.48 10.06
C PHE A 544 -2.79 -18.18 8.79
N SER A 545 -2.21 -17.84 7.64
CA SER A 545 -2.55 -18.47 6.36
C SER A 545 -2.29 -19.98 6.38
N PHE A 546 -1.20 -20.43 7.01
CA PHE A 546 -0.88 -21.84 7.23
C PHE A 546 -1.94 -22.55 8.08
N GLY A 547 -2.43 -21.91 9.14
CA GLY A 547 -3.51 -22.44 9.95
C GLY A 547 -4.80 -22.62 9.15
N VAL A 548 -5.20 -21.64 8.34
CA VAL A 548 -6.35 -21.74 7.43
C VAL A 548 -6.18 -22.92 6.47
N LEU A 549 -5.04 -22.97 5.79
CA LEU A 549 -4.67 -24.03 4.84
C LEU A 549 -4.74 -25.42 5.49
N THR A 550 -4.25 -25.56 6.72
CA THR A 550 -4.29 -26.83 7.46
C THR A 550 -5.72 -27.28 7.75
N LEU A 551 -6.62 -26.36 8.14
CA LEU A 551 -8.04 -26.68 8.34
C LEU A 551 -8.70 -27.13 7.04
N GLU A 552 -8.38 -26.51 5.90
CA GLU A 552 -8.89 -26.93 4.58
C GLU A 552 -8.36 -28.31 4.17
N ILE A 553 -7.09 -28.59 4.41
CA ILE A 553 -6.48 -29.90 4.13
C ILE A 553 -7.17 -30.99 4.93
N LEU A 554 -7.44 -30.77 6.22
CA LEU A 554 -8.08 -31.79 7.06
C LEU A 554 -9.57 -31.97 6.76
N SER A 555 -10.27 -30.87 6.45
CA SER A 555 -11.72 -30.89 6.23
C SER A 555 -12.15 -31.19 4.81
N GLY A 556 -11.29 -30.97 3.81
CA GLY A 556 -11.66 -31.00 2.40
C GLY A 556 -12.70 -29.95 2.01
N LYS A 557 -12.88 -28.91 2.84
CA LYS A 557 -13.85 -27.82 2.64
C LYS A 557 -13.11 -26.52 2.36
N ARG A 558 -13.65 -25.71 1.45
CA ARG A 558 -13.11 -24.37 1.18
C ARG A 558 -13.42 -23.43 2.35
N ASN A 559 -12.49 -22.55 2.67
CA ASN A 559 -12.63 -21.56 3.72
C ASN A 559 -13.76 -20.57 3.43
N SER A 560 -13.93 -20.16 2.16
CA SER A 560 -15.05 -19.36 1.67
C SER A 560 -15.98 -20.23 0.81
N GLY A 561 -17.17 -20.55 1.32
CA GLY A 561 -18.17 -21.30 0.57
C GLY A 561 -19.52 -21.31 1.30
N SER A 562 -20.57 -20.83 0.64
CA SER A 562 -21.92 -20.94 1.18
C SER A 562 -22.30 -22.43 1.32
N HIS A 563 -22.97 -22.77 2.42
CA HIS A 563 -23.55 -24.09 2.71
C HIS A 563 -22.60 -25.22 3.19
N GLN A 564 -21.28 -25.02 3.32
CA GLN A 564 -20.36 -26.09 3.79
C GLN A 564 -19.95 -25.97 5.28
N CYS A 565 -20.20 -24.81 5.90
CA CYS A 565 -19.72 -24.44 7.25
C CYS A 565 -20.86 -24.17 8.26
N GLY A 566 -22.06 -24.72 8.02
CA GLY A 566 -23.25 -24.43 8.84
C GLY A 566 -23.66 -22.97 8.70
N ASP A 567 -23.90 -22.30 9.84
CA ASP A 567 -24.30 -20.88 9.89
C ASP A 567 -23.11 -19.92 9.71
N PHE A 568 -21.87 -20.41 9.59
CA PHE A 568 -20.67 -19.57 9.50
C PHE A 568 -20.30 -19.25 8.05
N ILE A 569 -19.88 -17.99 7.83
CA ILE A 569 -19.37 -17.53 6.52
C ILE A 569 -17.99 -18.13 6.21
N TYR A 570 -17.18 -18.39 7.25
CA TYR A 570 -15.82 -18.93 7.12
C TYR A 570 -15.61 -20.23 7.91
N LEU A 571 -14.74 -21.11 7.41
CA LEU A 571 -14.40 -22.40 8.03
C LEU A 571 -13.83 -22.25 9.45
N LEU A 572 -13.14 -21.15 9.74
CA LEU A 572 -12.52 -20.87 11.03
C LEU A 572 -13.52 -20.90 12.19
N GLY A 573 -14.66 -20.21 12.06
CA GLY A 573 -15.69 -20.14 13.11
C GLY A 573 -16.32 -21.51 13.37
N TYR A 574 -16.59 -22.27 12.29
CA TYR A 574 -17.11 -23.62 12.37
C TYR A 574 -16.14 -24.59 13.05
N ALA A 575 -14.86 -24.57 12.66
CA ALA A 575 -13.82 -25.40 13.27
C ALA A 575 -13.65 -25.10 14.77
N TRP A 576 -13.67 -23.82 15.14
CA TRP A 576 -13.59 -23.39 16.54
C TRP A 576 -14.80 -23.85 17.37
N LYS A 577 -16.03 -23.74 16.82
CA LYS A 577 -17.24 -24.25 17.48
C LYS A 577 -17.13 -25.75 17.77
N LEU A 578 -16.79 -26.54 16.75
CA LEU A 578 -16.61 -27.98 16.90
C LEU A 578 -15.52 -28.33 17.92
N TRP A 579 -14.41 -27.59 17.94
CA TRP A 579 -13.35 -27.76 18.93
C TRP A 579 -13.85 -27.52 20.36
N LYS A 580 -14.54 -26.40 20.62
CA LYS A 580 -15.08 -26.07 21.94
C LYS A 580 -16.16 -27.03 22.42
N GLU A 581 -16.93 -27.63 21.50
CA GLU A 581 -17.94 -28.64 21.80
C GLU A 581 -17.35 -30.06 21.94
N GLY A 582 -16.04 -30.25 21.74
CA GLY A 582 -15.40 -31.58 21.78
C GLY A 582 -15.73 -32.45 20.55
N ARG A 583 -16.29 -31.85 19.50
CA ARG A 583 -16.76 -32.48 18.25
C ARG A 583 -15.79 -32.27 17.08
N TRP A 584 -14.52 -32.01 17.36
CA TRP A 584 -13.48 -31.73 16.36
C TRP A 584 -13.38 -32.78 15.24
N ILE A 585 -13.75 -34.04 15.52
CA ILE A 585 -13.71 -35.12 14.53
C ILE A 585 -14.67 -34.87 13.36
N GLU A 586 -15.76 -34.13 13.56
CA GLU A 586 -16.72 -33.75 12.51
C GLU A 586 -16.14 -32.74 11.51
N LEU A 587 -15.02 -32.10 11.87
CA LEU A 587 -14.29 -31.24 10.95
C LEU A 587 -13.56 -32.06 9.88
N VAL A 588 -13.13 -33.29 10.21
CA VAL A 588 -12.29 -34.12 9.35
C VAL A 588 -13.13 -34.73 8.23
N GLU A 589 -12.61 -34.66 7.01
CA GLU A 589 -13.26 -35.22 5.82
C GLU A 589 -13.61 -36.71 6.03
N THR A 590 -14.85 -37.09 5.74
CA THR A 590 -15.40 -38.41 6.09
C THR A 590 -14.62 -39.56 5.47
N SER A 591 -14.10 -39.37 4.25
CA SER A 591 -13.26 -40.37 3.56
C SER A 591 -11.93 -40.66 4.25
N LEU A 592 -11.46 -39.80 5.16
CA LEU A 592 -10.21 -39.96 5.91
C LEU A 592 -10.39 -40.71 7.24
N LEU A 593 -11.62 -40.85 7.73
CA LEU A 593 -11.92 -41.44 9.04
C LEU A 593 -11.49 -42.91 9.20
N PRO A 594 -11.59 -43.80 8.19
CA PRO A 594 -11.23 -45.21 8.38
C PRO A 594 -9.77 -45.48 8.77
N ASN A 595 -8.85 -44.61 8.36
CA ASN A 595 -7.41 -44.71 8.65
C ASN A 595 -6.93 -43.62 9.63
N CYS A 596 -7.85 -43.04 10.40
CA CYS A 596 -7.58 -41.86 11.21
C CYS A 596 -6.81 -42.19 12.49
N HIS A 597 -5.57 -41.72 12.57
CA HIS A 597 -4.81 -41.67 13.83
C HIS A 597 -5.34 -40.53 14.71
N LEU A 598 -6.44 -40.80 15.44
CA LEU A 598 -7.21 -39.80 16.21
C LEU A 598 -6.34 -38.82 17.01
N THR A 599 -5.30 -39.32 17.71
CA THR A 599 -4.40 -38.47 18.50
C THR A 599 -3.60 -37.49 17.64
N VAL A 600 -3.04 -37.96 16.53
CA VAL A 600 -2.23 -37.14 15.61
C VAL A 600 -3.11 -36.12 14.90
N THR A 601 -4.30 -36.54 14.44
CA THR A 601 -5.24 -35.65 13.75
C THR A 601 -5.81 -34.58 14.68
N MET A 602 -6.22 -34.95 15.90
CA MET A 602 -6.67 -34.00 16.91
C MET A 602 -5.58 -32.96 17.21
N ARG A 603 -4.33 -33.43 17.34
CA ARG A 603 -3.17 -32.57 17.55
C ARG A 603 -2.96 -31.58 16.39
N CYS A 604 -3.09 -32.04 15.14
CA CYS A 604 -3.04 -31.15 13.97
C CYS A 604 -4.16 -30.11 13.96
N VAL A 605 -5.40 -30.50 14.30
CA VAL A 605 -6.52 -29.53 14.43
C VAL A 605 -6.21 -28.49 15.51
N ASN A 606 -5.66 -28.90 16.64
CA ASN A 606 -5.26 -27.99 17.71
C ASN A 606 -4.19 -26.98 17.23
N ILE A 607 -3.14 -27.48 16.57
CA ILE A 607 -2.06 -26.63 16.02
C ILE A 607 -2.62 -25.65 15.00
N ALA A 608 -3.50 -26.10 14.10
CA ALA A 608 -4.15 -25.23 13.12
C ALA A 608 -4.94 -24.11 13.81
N LEU A 609 -5.69 -24.42 14.88
CA LEU A 609 -6.42 -23.45 15.68
C LEU A 609 -5.51 -22.47 16.43
N LEU A 610 -4.36 -22.92 16.94
CA LEU A 610 -3.34 -22.04 17.52
C LEU A 610 -2.78 -21.04 16.49
N CYS A 611 -2.64 -21.47 15.24
CA CYS A 611 -2.14 -20.64 14.14
C CYS A 611 -3.13 -19.56 13.69
N VAL A 612 -4.44 -19.79 13.80
CA VAL A 612 -5.48 -18.84 13.33
C VAL A 612 -6.05 -17.91 14.41
N GLN A 613 -5.43 -17.86 15.59
CA GLN A 613 -5.87 -16.98 16.69
C GLN A 613 -5.91 -15.51 16.27
N GLU A 614 -6.86 -14.76 16.81
CA GLU A 614 -7.10 -13.37 16.41
C GLU A 614 -5.86 -12.48 16.58
N ASN A 615 -5.22 -12.52 17.75
CA ASN A 615 -4.00 -11.74 17.99
C ASN A 615 -2.76 -12.44 17.45
N ALA A 616 -1.95 -11.73 16.67
CA ALA A 616 -0.69 -12.26 16.11
C ALA A 616 0.32 -12.71 17.18
N VAL A 617 0.28 -12.11 18.38
CA VAL A 617 1.17 -12.49 19.50
C VAL A 617 0.84 -13.86 20.09
N ASP A 618 -0.42 -14.28 20.00
CA ASP A 618 -0.89 -15.56 20.55
C ASP A 618 -0.54 -16.73 19.61
N ARG A 619 -0.31 -16.45 18.32
CA ARG A 619 0.06 -17.45 17.32
C ARG A 619 1.47 -17.98 17.57
N PRO A 620 1.75 -19.28 17.35
CA PRO A 620 3.11 -19.82 17.39
C PRO A 620 3.99 -19.23 16.28
N THR A 621 5.31 -19.42 16.35
CA THR A 621 6.19 -19.27 15.19
C THR A 621 6.20 -20.56 14.35
N MET A 622 6.65 -20.52 13.10
CA MET A 622 6.78 -21.75 12.30
C MET A 622 7.77 -22.75 12.91
N LEU A 623 8.77 -22.28 13.66
CA LEU A 623 9.67 -23.15 14.43
C LEU A 623 8.91 -23.94 15.50
N ASP A 624 8.04 -23.26 16.24
CA ASP A 624 7.18 -23.90 17.24
C ASP A 624 6.22 -24.87 16.56
N VAL A 625 5.63 -24.50 15.40
CA VAL A 625 4.70 -25.36 14.64
C VAL A 625 5.39 -26.67 14.22
N VAL A 626 6.58 -26.59 13.61
CA VAL A 626 7.34 -27.78 13.20
C VAL A 626 7.69 -28.66 14.41
N ALA A 627 8.10 -28.06 15.53
CA ALA A 627 8.35 -28.80 16.77
C ALA A 627 7.09 -29.47 17.34
N MET A 628 5.94 -28.78 17.30
CA MET A 628 4.65 -29.30 17.76
C MET A 628 4.14 -30.46 16.89
N LEU A 629 4.35 -30.40 15.57
CA LEU A 629 4.01 -31.47 14.62
C LEU A 629 4.91 -32.70 14.83
N SER A 630 6.21 -32.49 15.01
CA SER A 630 7.21 -33.56 15.13
C SER A 630 7.20 -34.29 16.49
N SER A 631 6.76 -33.62 17.55
CA SER A 631 6.79 -34.17 18.92
C SER A 631 5.41 -34.49 19.45
N MET A 632 5.15 -35.78 19.70
CA MET A 632 3.90 -36.25 20.32
C MET A 632 3.84 -35.99 21.84
N THR A 633 4.96 -35.66 22.48
CA THR A 633 5.06 -35.47 23.93
C THR A 633 4.95 -34.01 24.37
N MET A 634 5.02 -33.07 23.42
CA MET A 634 4.89 -31.64 23.72
C MET A 634 3.46 -31.30 24.11
N ASN A 635 3.26 -30.67 25.27
CA ASN A 635 1.93 -30.21 25.68
C ASN A 635 1.51 -28.99 24.84
N LEU A 636 0.34 -29.09 24.21
CA LEU A 636 -0.25 -27.97 23.46
C LEU A 636 -1.17 -27.17 24.36
N HIS A 637 -1.11 -25.85 24.23
CA HIS A 637 -2.04 -24.96 24.92
C HIS A 637 -3.44 -25.06 24.32
N GLU A 638 -4.46 -24.71 25.12
CA GLU A 638 -5.81 -24.54 24.58
C GLU A 638 -5.82 -23.30 23.67
N PRO A 639 -6.23 -23.42 22.39
CA PRO A 639 -6.30 -22.28 21.50
C PRO A 639 -7.30 -21.25 21.99
N LYS A 640 -7.09 -19.96 21.69
CA LYS A 640 -8.08 -18.88 21.84
C LYS A 640 -8.93 -18.76 20.58
N HIS A 641 -9.96 -17.90 20.61
CA HIS A 641 -10.85 -17.74 19.46
C HIS A 641 -10.09 -17.30 18.20
N PRO A 642 -10.45 -17.84 17.02
CA PRO A 642 -9.85 -17.42 15.76
C PRO A 642 -10.38 -16.05 15.34
N ALA A 643 -9.71 -15.39 14.40
CA ALA A 643 -10.24 -14.21 13.74
C ALA A 643 -11.56 -14.53 13.00
N TYR A 644 -12.41 -13.52 12.77
CA TYR A 644 -13.63 -13.61 11.94
C TYR A 644 -14.72 -14.60 12.43
N PHE A 645 -14.64 -15.09 13.67
CA PHE A 645 -15.54 -16.13 14.19
C PHE A 645 -17.02 -15.69 14.37
N ASN A 646 -17.30 -14.38 14.41
CA ASN A 646 -18.65 -13.82 14.61
C ASN A 646 -19.44 -13.58 13.30
N LEU A 647 -18.88 -13.91 12.14
CA LEU A 647 -19.53 -13.71 10.85
C LEU A 647 -20.48 -14.89 10.54
N MET A 648 -21.74 -14.74 10.93
CA MET A 648 -22.81 -15.70 10.65
C MET A 648 -23.67 -15.26 9.46
N VAL A 649 -24.23 -16.24 8.73
CA VAL A 649 -25.24 -16.00 7.70
C VAL A 649 -26.52 -15.53 8.42
N GLY A 650 -26.97 -14.31 8.12
CA GLY A 650 -28.27 -13.83 8.60
C GLY A 650 -29.38 -14.72 8.03
N ASN A 651 -30.26 -15.23 8.88
CA ASN A 651 -31.50 -15.88 8.45
C ASN A 651 -32.39 -14.82 7.79
N GLU A 652 -32.28 -14.65 6.47
CA GLU A 652 -33.38 -14.09 5.68
C GLU A 652 -34.23 -15.24 5.14
N GLU A 653 -35.54 -15.08 5.32
CA GLU A 653 -36.57 -16.03 4.95
C GLU A 653 -36.46 -16.48 3.48
N SER A 654 -36.67 -17.77 3.30
CA SER A 654 -36.73 -18.49 2.03
C SER A 654 -37.43 -17.71 0.91
N SER A 655 -36.64 -17.12 0.02
CA SER A 655 -37.10 -16.65 -1.29
C SER A 655 -36.40 -17.46 -2.37
N THR A 656 -37.07 -18.55 -2.79
CA THR A 656 -36.71 -19.38 -3.92
C THR A 656 -36.69 -18.56 -5.21
N THR A 657 -35.49 -18.21 -5.69
CA THR A 657 -35.28 -17.88 -7.10
C THR A 657 -33.96 -18.47 -7.59
N THR A 658 -34.05 -19.62 -8.24
CA THR A 658 -32.95 -20.26 -8.97
C THR A 658 -32.61 -19.44 -10.21
N LEU A 659 -31.38 -18.92 -10.29
CA LEU A 659 -30.74 -18.48 -11.54
C LEU A 659 -29.29 -19.00 -11.58
N PRO A 660 -28.75 -19.33 -12.77
CA PRO A 660 -27.61 -20.24 -12.91
C PRO A 660 -26.27 -19.56 -12.62
N CYS A 661 -25.35 -20.33 -12.02
CA CYS A 661 -23.98 -19.93 -11.71
C CYS A 661 -23.18 -19.57 -12.97
N SER A 662 -22.62 -18.36 -13.00
CA SER A 662 -21.63 -17.94 -13.98
C SER A 662 -20.23 -18.14 -13.40
N VAL A 663 -19.42 -18.95 -14.07
CA VAL A 663 -17.99 -19.14 -13.83
C VAL A 663 -17.25 -17.89 -14.28
N ASN A 664 -16.55 -17.22 -13.35
CA ASN A 664 -15.28 -16.48 -13.52
C ASN A 664 -15.09 -15.49 -12.34
N ASP A 665 -14.33 -15.90 -11.32
CA ASP A 665 -13.92 -15.02 -10.22
C ASP A 665 -12.67 -14.21 -10.60
N VAL A 666 -12.88 -13.18 -11.43
CA VAL A 666 -11.98 -12.04 -11.56
C VAL A 666 -12.83 -10.77 -11.53
N THR A 667 -12.73 -9.96 -10.49
CA THR A 667 -13.42 -8.67 -10.43
C THR A 667 -12.60 -7.60 -11.15
N ILE A 668 -13.05 -7.21 -12.34
CA ILE A 668 -12.66 -5.96 -13.01
C ILE A 668 -13.79 -4.95 -12.79
N SER A 669 -13.51 -3.84 -12.11
CA SER A 669 -14.43 -2.70 -12.09
C SER A 669 -14.34 -1.96 -13.41
N ALA A 670 -15.28 -2.21 -14.33
CA ALA A 670 -15.48 -1.41 -15.53
C ALA A 670 -16.50 -0.30 -15.25
N THR A 671 -16.10 0.96 -15.45
CA THR A 671 -16.99 2.12 -15.42
C THR A 671 -17.59 2.33 -16.82
N THR A 672 -18.91 2.20 -16.96
CA THR A 672 -19.65 2.73 -18.12
C THR A 672 -20.05 4.18 -17.86
N PRO A 673 -19.95 5.07 -18.86
CA PRO A 673 -20.18 6.50 -18.68
C PRO A 673 -21.67 6.84 -18.73
N ARG A 674 -22.13 7.65 -17.77
CA ARG A 674 -23.11 8.71 -18.01
C ARG A 674 -23.04 9.74 -16.90
#